data_AF-W4FR16-F1
#
_entry.id   AF-W4FR16-F1
#
_cell.length_a   1.000
_cell.length_b   1.000
_cell.length_c   1.000
_cell.angle_alpha   90.00
_cell.angle_beta   90.00
_cell.angle_gamma   90.00
#
_symmetry.space_group_name_H-M   'P 1'
#
loop_
_entity.id
_entity.type
_entity.pdbx_description
1 polymer ?
#
loop_
_entity_poly.entity_id
_entity_poly.type
_entity_poly.pdbx_seq_one_letter_code
_entity_poly.pdbx_strand_id
1 'polypeptide(L)'
;MTASPMSGANSSILTHRYMYGLKGTVKNNIAFCEENVVVYPCGHCMVIHSIETKEQQFLHGMESGTSGGFTAMAVSANRKYLAMAEKGDAGVVNMYDLTTFRRKKPLVYSDLGSESYVSLAFSGDGKYLVGQGGAPEWNLMLWSWEKAKVVTTFKAAAQYGSSIGQVDFCPTDSNSLCVSGNGTIKFFKVTDGQLRQQVNSLKREPGNFLCHTWLSDDRVIAATITGELWLFESMEFRTVLSSSPTDGQYCSSLLAYSKGFVCGGSGGVVRIYEKSDDSREHFKRTKVFSIDGNPQCIQHLAISPSEDTLICSLENNQLYMLTLSSTDILKEDAMNFELVSTAFHRPGQNGAHITGLDTCIRKPLIVTCGVDKSVRVWNYSDKSTDILKFFKEEALAVALHPSGLHVVVAFTDKLRMLNILMDDIRPYREFGVKACREVRFSHGGQYFAVANNNTIQVYGTYSGELMAVLRGHTNQVNSLLWKADDRKLMSCGSDGSIFQWDLRSAIKVGEGHTHPRCNYHDLSLSSDSSMLFATGTDGTLKEIDIAAGTPQVEHNCGVLLGPLAITTSQQFLFAGTAEPHRPGCIRAYKLPLEPESSYSEFQCHDMAVARLRLSHDNQYLFSVGDDGSLCIFETKELSSSKLKGRSERENAMAFAEEILVTKSDLEEKNQTMQELKAKVDELTLHNEYQLRLKDMNYKEKIQEVSDKFTSELTQDKQRCTDLQEDKREMEAEYDAKLSELEATHTHELDGIRDTYEAKIKAEVERYDALIQERDEETARWDEENQLLVESHTQFLAEMTSEYDRKVEGEQTKQTQLGGEKDEIVTEFEDNKTQIEEDADLEIEEVKAKYDAKFLDEREATLRLKGENGIMKKKFTALQKDIEDQKEEIRSLQEKGKELYENIKGLEKDIQGHKKEIREREETIQDKEKRIYDLKKKNQELEKFKFVLDYKIKELKRQIEPRENEIADMKLQIEEMDQELEHYHKSNAALDLMIGELTLKMDGMQKDINHQSLEIKTMRQFIRQFQSDLHDSAQLLEKKKALKASVIALYKKYETGKIVTEVASDVDAQQEYNRQREYLEKEVESMKCKLVKGLKINHSEMMRLKRENAILTVQVNDLRREFHAVKSSQSEVNDLKNKHRDKRSMDEREMELRRESELQKAQIQQLKHQQASMLKALGGSSASGPPPRRAPSVATAKPKLLPMMGSHIDA
;
A
#
# COMPACT_ATOMS: atom_id res chain seq x y z
N MET A 1 -9.37 53.81 3.61
CA MET A 1 -7.91 53.65 3.38
C MET A 1 -7.64 52.19 3.15
N THR A 2 -7.08 51.86 1.99
CA THR A 2 -6.97 50.51 1.43
C THR A 2 -5.70 49.83 1.94
N ALA A 3 -5.83 48.83 2.81
CA ALA A 3 -4.75 47.91 3.15
C ALA A 3 -4.74 46.75 2.14
N SER A 4 -3.69 46.69 1.34
CA SER A 4 -3.35 45.59 0.43
C SER A 4 -3.08 44.30 1.23
N PRO A 5 -3.51 43.10 0.78
CA PRO A 5 -3.17 41.86 1.46
C PRO A 5 -1.71 41.51 1.11
N MET A 6 -0.78 41.80 2.03
CA MET A 6 0.56 41.26 1.95
C MET A 6 0.51 39.75 2.22
N SER A 7 0.68 38.96 1.16
CA SER A 7 1.02 37.54 1.25
C SER A 7 2.47 37.37 1.71
N GLY A 8 2.72 37.66 2.99
CA GLY A 8 3.88 37.21 3.74
C GLY A 8 3.42 36.20 4.78
N ALA A 9 4.11 35.08 4.90
CA ALA A 9 3.80 34.00 5.83
C ALA A 9 3.90 34.47 7.30
N ASN A 10 2.86 35.11 7.81
CA ASN A 10 2.61 35.23 9.23
C ASN A 10 2.05 33.88 9.69
N SER A 11 2.76 33.19 10.59
CA SER A 11 2.25 31.98 11.23
C SER A 11 0.95 32.33 11.96
N SER A 12 -0.18 31.82 11.48
CA SER A 12 -1.49 32.05 12.10
C SER A 12 -1.51 31.50 13.53
N ILE A 13 -1.99 32.30 14.50
CA ILE A 13 -2.07 31.92 15.92
C ILE A 13 -2.99 30.71 16.11
N LEU A 14 -4.11 30.70 15.38
CA LEU A 14 -5.04 29.57 15.29
C LEU A 14 -5.03 29.00 13.87
N THR A 15 -5.19 27.68 13.77
CA THR A 15 -5.39 26.97 12.51
C THR A 15 -6.63 26.09 12.63
N HIS A 16 -7.59 26.20 11.72
CA HIS A 16 -8.76 25.31 11.70
C HIS A 16 -8.33 23.86 11.48
N ARG A 17 -8.81 22.94 12.31
CA ARG A 17 -8.48 21.51 12.24
C ARG A 17 -9.66 20.65 11.82
N TYR A 18 -10.82 20.89 12.42
CA TYR A 18 -12.05 20.13 12.13
C TYR A 18 -13.29 20.92 12.53
N MET A 19 -14.39 20.77 11.80
CA MET A 19 -15.70 21.31 12.15
C MET A 19 -16.78 20.23 12.03
N TYR A 20 -17.66 20.19 13.01
CA TYR A 20 -18.89 19.37 13.00
C TYR A 20 -20.09 20.29 12.88
N GLY A 21 -20.97 20.01 11.93
CA GLY A 21 -22.17 20.82 11.69
C GLY A 21 -22.49 20.92 10.20
N LEU A 22 -23.74 21.29 9.91
CA LEU A 22 -24.22 21.60 8.57
C LEU A 22 -25.17 22.78 8.65
N LYS A 23 -25.02 23.75 7.75
CA LYS A 23 -25.96 24.85 7.59
C LYS A 23 -27.04 24.46 6.57
N GLY A 24 -28.13 23.85 7.05
CA GLY A 24 -29.26 23.41 6.21
C GLY A 24 -29.96 24.53 5.44
N THR A 25 -29.90 25.78 5.93
CA THR A 25 -30.57 26.93 5.30
C THR A 25 -29.96 27.37 3.96
N VAL A 26 -28.74 26.93 3.64
CA VAL A 26 -28.07 27.28 2.38
C VAL A 26 -28.67 26.47 1.22
N LYS A 27 -29.09 27.14 0.15
CA LYS A 27 -29.57 26.45 -1.05
C LYS A 27 -28.42 25.70 -1.73
N ASN A 28 -28.69 24.45 -2.10
CA ASN A 28 -27.72 23.52 -2.71
C ASN A 28 -26.53 23.26 -1.80
N ASN A 29 -26.77 23.12 -0.49
CA ASN A 29 -25.76 22.96 0.57
C ASN A 29 -24.83 21.74 0.45
N ILE A 30 -24.92 20.91 -0.59
CA ILE A 30 -23.99 19.82 -0.79
C ILE A 30 -23.70 19.60 -2.27
N ALA A 31 -22.42 19.37 -2.58
CA ALA A 31 -21.95 19.04 -3.91
C ALA A 31 -20.64 18.22 -3.85
N PHE A 32 -20.37 17.45 -4.90
CA PHE A 32 -19.11 16.73 -5.06
C PHE A 32 -18.09 17.57 -5.85
N CYS A 33 -16.89 17.74 -5.28
CA CYS A 33 -15.74 18.35 -5.97
C CYS A 33 -14.95 17.29 -6.76
N GLU A 34 -14.74 16.14 -6.13
CA GLU A 34 -14.08 14.96 -6.71
C GLU A 34 -14.89 13.71 -6.33
N GLU A 35 -14.40 12.51 -6.62
CA GLU A 35 -15.15 11.27 -6.39
C GLU A 35 -15.49 11.05 -4.90
N ASN A 36 -14.50 11.22 -4.02
CA ASN A 36 -14.63 11.03 -2.56
C ASN A 36 -14.56 12.34 -1.76
N VAL A 37 -14.65 13.49 -2.45
CA VAL A 37 -14.50 14.82 -1.82
C VAL A 37 -15.76 15.64 -2.02
N VAL A 38 -16.38 16.00 -0.90
CA VAL A 38 -17.64 16.75 -0.85
C VAL A 38 -17.43 18.14 -0.26
N VAL A 39 -18.24 19.09 -0.69
CA VAL A 39 -18.26 20.44 -0.13
C VAL A 39 -19.63 20.74 0.45
N TYR A 40 -19.66 21.27 1.68
CA TYR A 40 -20.88 21.70 2.36
C TYR A 40 -20.61 22.88 3.31
N PRO A 41 -21.61 23.71 3.61
CA PRO A 41 -21.48 24.84 4.52
C PRO A 41 -21.59 24.40 5.98
N CYS A 42 -20.68 24.87 6.83
CA CYS A 42 -20.75 24.71 8.28
C CYS A 42 -20.37 26.03 8.95
N GLY A 43 -21.26 26.56 9.79
CA GLY A 43 -21.09 27.91 10.36
C GLY A 43 -20.84 28.96 9.27
N HIS A 44 -19.81 29.77 9.46
CA HIS A 44 -19.34 30.76 8.48
C HIS A 44 -18.10 30.30 7.69
N CYS A 45 -18.00 28.98 7.47
CA CYS A 45 -17.02 28.33 6.61
C CYS A 45 -17.67 27.37 5.58
N MET A 46 -17.06 27.18 4.42
CA MET A 46 -17.30 25.99 3.59
C MET A 46 -16.30 24.91 3.97
N VAL A 47 -16.81 23.71 4.24
CA VAL A 47 -16.02 22.53 4.57
C VAL A 47 -15.88 21.69 3.31
N ILE A 48 -14.64 21.45 2.90
CA ILE A 48 -14.28 20.48 1.87
C ILE A 48 -13.81 19.23 2.61
N HIS A 49 -14.59 18.16 2.52
CA HIS A 49 -14.41 16.95 3.29
C HIS A 49 -14.07 15.77 2.39
N SER A 50 -12.92 15.15 2.66
CA SER A 50 -12.58 13.84 2.09
C SER A 50 -13.23 12.76 2.95
N ILE A 51 -14.18 12.02 2.35
CA ILE A 51 -14.94 10.97 3.03
C ILE A 51 -14.01 9.82 3.45
N GLU A 52 -13.05 9.48 2.59
CA GLU A 52 -12.12 8.36 2.79
C GLU A 52 -11.08 8.65 3.89
N THR A 53 -10.45 9.82 3.86
CA THR A 53 -9.38 10.18 4.82
C THR A 53 -9.90 10.85 6.09
N LYS A 54 -11.19 11.22 6.12
CA LYS A 54 -11.80 12.06 7.16
C LYS A 54 -11.04 13.36 7.40
N GLU A 55 -10.40 13.90 6.38
CA GLU A 55 -9.75 15.22 6.44
C GLU A 55 -10.70 16.31 5.97
N GLN A 56 -10.49 17.52 6.51
CA GLN A 56 -11.28 18.69 6.19
C GLN A 56 -10.36 19.84 5.82
N GLN A 57 -10.79 20.61 4.83
CA GLN A 57 -10.21 21.88 4.45
C GLN A 57 -11.30 22.95 4.46
N PHE A 58 -10.91 24.21 4.69
CA PHE A 58 -11.86 25.27 5.00
C PHE A 58 -11.70 26.44 4.03
N LEU A 59 -12.82 26.92 3.49
CA LEU A 59 -12.89 28.20 2.80
C LEU A 59 -13.69 29.17 3.65
N HIS A 60 -13.06 30.28 4.04
CA HIS A 60 -13.67 31.28 4.91
C HIS A 60 -14.45 32.33 4.11
N GLY A 61 -15.58 32.77 4.66
CA GLY A 61 -16.38 33.87 4.12
C GLY A 61 -15.71 35.23 4.27
N MET A 62 -16.43 36.32 3.98
CA MET A 62 -15.90 37.67 4.26
C MET A 62 -15.71 37.91 5.77
N GLU A 63 -14.80 38.84 6.08
CA GLU A 63 -14.53 39.29 7.45
C GLU A 63 -15.80 39.87 8.09
N SER A 64 -15.94 39.67 9.40
CA SER A 64 -17.21 39.68 10.14
C SER A 64 -17.91 41.06 10.21
N GLY A 65 -17.39 42.08 9.53
CA GLY A 65 -17.94 43.45 9.53
C GLY A 65 -19.17 43.65 8.66
N THR A 66 -19.32 42.90 7.57
CA THR A 66 -20.28 43.22 6.49
C THR A 66 -21.11 42.03 6.01
N SER A 67 -20.92 40.84 6.61
CA SER A 67 -21.53 39.59 6.15
C SER A 67 -22.54 39.06 7.17
N GLY A 68 -23.73 38.68 6.71
CA GLY A 68 -24.82 38.09 7.48
C GLY A 68 -24.98 36.59 7.25
N GLY A 69 -23.91 35.90 6.83
CA GLY A 69 -23.87 34.45 6.63
C GLY A 69 -24.18 33.98 5.20
N PHE A 70 -23.94 32.69 4.95
CA PHE A 70 -24.17 32.08 3.63
C PHE A 70 -25.63 31.81 3.32
N THR A 71 -25.99 31.88 2.04
CA THR A 71 -27.38 31.76 1.56
C THR A 71 -27.56 30.77 0.41
N ALA A 72 -26.60 30.70 -0.52
CA ALA A 72 -26.62 29.73 -1.61
C ALA A 72 -25.20 29.36 -2.04
N MET A 73 -25.03 28.18 -2.65
CA MET A 73 -23.78 27.77 -3.27
C MET A 73 -24.03 27.10 -4.63
N ALA A 74 -23.00 27.09 -5.49
CA ALA A 74 -22.99 26.37 -6.74
C ALA A 74 -21.56 25.94 -7.08
N VAL A 75 -21.40 24.73 -7.61
CA VAL A 75 -20.12 24.22 -8.12
C VAL A 75 -20.18 24.26 -9.65
N SER A 76 -19.07 24.65 -10.29
CA SER A 76 -18.98 24.69 -11.75
C SER A 76 -19.02 23.28 -12.35
N ALA A 77 -19.48 23.14 -13.60
CA ALA A 77 -19.57 21.84 -14.27
C ALA A 77 -18.23 21.08 -14.35
N ASN A 78 -17.11 21.81 -14.48
CA ASN A 78 -15.75 21.25 -14.43
C ASN A 78 -15.21 21.00 -13.00
N ARG A 79 -16.03 21.26 -11.97
CA ARG A 79 -15.74 21.08 -10.53
C ARG A 79 -14.50 21.83 -10.02
N LYS A 80 -14.04 22.82 -10.76
CA LYS A 80 -12.85 23.62 -10.42
C LYS A 80 -13.21 24.88 -9.61
N TYR A 81 -14.42 25.40 -9.75
CA TYR A 81 -14.82 26.66 -9.15
C TYR A 81 -16.07 26.47 -8.28
N LEU A 82 -16.07 27.17 -7.15
CA LEU A 82 -17.19 27.25 -6.23
C LEU A 82 -17.66 28.70 -6.16
N ALA A 83 -18.94 28.93 -6.44
CA ALA A 83 -19.62 30.20 -6.20
C ALA A 83 -20.41 30.11 -4.89
N MET A 84 -20.31 31.13 -4.06
CA MET A 84 -20.92 31.17 -2.74
C MET A 84 -21.56 32.54 -2.51
N ALA A 85 -22.85 32.56 -2.20
CA ALA A 85 -23.57 33.79 -1.88
C ALA A 85 -23.57 34.08 -0.37
N GLU A 86 -23.17 35.29 -0.02
CA GLU A 86 -23.23 35.84 1.33
C GLU A 86 -24.28 36.94 1.41
N LYS A 87 -25.00 36.95 2.54
CA LYS A 87 -25.90 38.04 2.91
C LYS A 87 -25.07 39.27 3.29
N GLY A 88 -25.48 40.46 2.85
CA GLY A 88 -24.84 41.73 3.21
C GLY A 88 -25.66 42.92 2.72
N ASP A 89 -25.17 44.15 2.93
CA ASP A 89 -25.87 45.38 2.52
C ASP A 89 -26.23 45.39 1.02
N ALA A 90 -25.31 44.92 0.19
CA ALA A 90 -25.54 44.53 -1.19
C ALA A 90 -25.03 43.09 -1.33
N GLY A 91 -25.94 42.10 -1.36
CA GLY A 91 -25.59 40.68 -1.37
C GLY A 91 -24.41 40.36 -2.29
N VAL A 92 -23.48 39.53 -1.82
CA VAL A 92 -22.18 39.32 -2.48
C VAL A 92 -22.05 37.86 -2.91
N VAL A 93 -21.48 37.62 -4.10
CA VAL A 93 -21.09 36.27 -4.52
C VAL A 93 -19.57 36.15 -4.53
N ASN A 94 -19.04 35.32 -3.66
CA ASN A 94 -17.63 34.97 -3.58
C ASN A 94 -17.33 33.78 -4.47
N MET A 95 -16.23 33.88 -5.21
CA MET A 95 -15.75 32.85 -6.13
C MET A 95 -14.48 32.23 -5.57
N TYR A 96 -14.42 30.91 -5.48
CA TYR A 96 -13.25 30.15 -5.00
C TYR A 96 -12.76 29.18 -6.07
N ASP A 97 -11.45 28.99 -6.10
CA ASP A 97 -10.78 28.02 -6.96
C ASP A 97 -10.48 26.78 -6.10
N LEU A 98 -11.17 25.68 -6.36
CA LEU A 98 -11.14 24.45 -5.56
C LEU A 98 -9.80 23.70 -5.68
N THR A 99 -8.95 24.02 -6.66
CA THR A 99 -7.61 23.40 -6.75
C THR A 99 -6.55 24.16 -5.95
N THR A 100 -6.72 25.48 -5.78
CA THR A 100 -5.75 26.33 -5.06
C THR A 100 -6.26 26.83 -3.71
N PHE A 101 -7.54 26.61 -3.41
CA PHE A 101 -8.29 27.13 -2.25
C PHE A 101 -8.22 28.65 -2.10
N ARG A 102 -7.95 29.36 -3.20
CA ARG A 102 -7.86 30.82 -3.21
C ARG A 102 -9.16 31.46 -3.67
N ARG A 103 -9.56 32.51 -2.97
CA ARG A 103 -10.67 33.38 -3.35
C ARG A 103 -10.29 34.24 -4.56
N LYS A 104 -11.15 34.29 -5.58
CA LYS A 104 -11.08 35.20 -6.74
C LYS A 104 -11.78 36.52 -6.39
N LYS A 105 -11.91 37.41 -7.38
CA LYS A 105 -12.60 38.70 -7.20
C LYS A 105 -14.09 38.47 -6.86
N PRO A 106 -14.62 39.07 -5.77
CA PRO A 106 -16.03 38.95 -5.43
C PRO A 106 -16.92 39.67 -6.45
N LEU A 107 -18.11 39.15 -6.66
CA LEU A 107 -19.14 39.72 -7.53
C LEU A 107 -20.13 40.49 -6.64
N VAL A 108 -20.19 41.81 -6.86
CA VAL A 108 -21.05 42.72 -6.10
C VAL A 108 -21.85 43.56 -7.08
N TYR A 109 -23.15 43.68 -6.86
CA TYR A 109 -24.04 44.53 -7.63
C TYR A 109 -24.88 45.38 -6.69
N SER A 110 -24.74 46.71 -6.79
CA SER A 110 -25.39 47.67 -5.88
C SER A 110 -26.91 47.68 -6.01
N ASP A 111 -27.43 47.41 -7.22
CA ASP A 111 -28.85 47.62 -7.55
C ASP A 111 -29.65 46.31 -7.48
N LEU A 112 -29.19 45.33 -6.68
CA LEU A 112 -29.85 44.03 -6.55
C LEU A 112 -31.29 44.16 -6.01
N GLY A 113 -31.52 45.12 -5.11
CA GLY A 113 -32.81 45.33 -4.46
C GLY A 113 -33.15 44.29 -3.37
N SER A 114 -32.19 43.43 -3.00
CA SER A 114 -32.29 42.46 -1.90
C SER A 114 -30.97 42.28 -1.16
N GLU A 115 -31.03 41.86 0.11
CA GLU A 115 -29.84 41.64 0.95
C GLU A 115 -29.07 40.35 0.64
N SER A 116 -29.66 39.42 -0.13
CA SER A 116 -29.09 38.10 -0.40
C SER A 116 -29.49 37.52 -1.76
N TYR A 117 -28.77 36.46 -2.16
CA TYR A 117 -29.15 35.59 -3.27
C TYR A 117 -29.81 34.32 -2.74
N VAL A 118 -30.84 33.85 -3.43
CA VAL A 118 -31.59 32.64 -3.07
C VAL A 118 -31.04 31.41 -3.78
N SER A 119 -30.57 31.56 -5.01
CA SER A 119 -30.07 30.46 -5.83
C SER A 119 -28.96 30.93 -6.78
N LEU A 120 -27.98 30.07 -7.01
CA LEU A 120 -26.86 30.26 -7.92
C LEU A 120 -26.76 29.04 -8.84
N ALA A 121 -26.38 29.24 -10.10
CA ALA A 121 -26.06 28.14 -11.03
C ALA A 121 -25.02 28.58 -12.07
N PHE A 122 -24.12 27.66 -12.44
CA PHE A 122 -23.14 27.87 -13.51
C PHE A 122 -23.70 27.39 -14.86
N SER A 123 -23.28 28.03 -15.95
CA SER A 123 -23.51 27.48 -17.29
C SER A 123 -22.68 26.20 -17.51
N GLY A 124 -23.14 25.31 -18.40
CA GLY A 124 -22.45 24.04 -18.70
C GLY A 124 -21.00 24.23 -19.19
N ASP A 125 -20.72 25.32 -19.91
CA ASP A 125 -19.37 25.72 -20.34
C ASP A 125 -18.54 26.43 -19.25
N GLY A 126 -19.14 26.74 -18.10
CA GLY A 126 -18.53 27.45 -16.99
C GLY A 126 -18.26 28.94 -17.23
N LYS A 127 -18.71 29.53 -18.34
CA LYS A 127 -18.42 30.93 -18.72
C LYS A 127 -19.31 31.94 -18.00
N TYR A 128 -20.56 31.55 -17.72
CA TYR A 128 -21.56 32.39 -17.08
C TYR A 128 -21.96 31.83 -15.72
N LEU A 129 -22.34 32.75 -14.83
CA LEU A 129 -22.95 32.43 -13.55
C LEU A 129 -24.28 33.18 -13.49
N VAL A 130 -25.37 32.50 -13.15
CA VAL A 130 -26.64 33.15 -12.87
C VAL A 130 -26.84 33.23 -11.37
N GLY A 131 -27.24 34.41 -10.90
CA GLY A 131 -27.60 34.64 -9.51
C GLY A 131 -29.02 35.17 -9.42
N GLN A 132 -29.83 34.54 -8.57
CA GLN A 132 -31.19 34.95 -8.30
C GLN A 132 -31.25 35.72 -6.97
N GLY A 133 -31.62 36.99 -7.01
CA GLY A 133 -31.87 37.82 -5.83
C GLY A 133 -33.11 37.36 -5.04
N GLY A 134 -33.17 37.77 -3.78
CA GLY A 134 -34.30 37.51 -2.89
C GLY A 134 -35.47 38.48 -3.07
N ALA A 135 -36.44 38.37 -2.16
CA ALA A 135 -37.53 39.32 -2.04
C ALA A 135 -37.00 40.74 -1.68
N PRO A 136 -37.70 41.82 -2.08
CA PRO A 136 -38.99 41.85 -2.80
C PRO A 136 -38.89 41.81 -4.34
N GLU A 137 -37.73 42.11 -4.91
CA GLU A 137 -37.59 42.34 -6.37
C GLU A 137 -37.40 41.05 -7.20
N TRP A 138 -36.81 39.99 -6.62
CA TRP A 138 -36.57 38.71 -7.29
C TRP A 138 -35.82 38.86 -8.64
N ASN A 139 -34.78 39.70 -8.64
CA ASN A 139 -33.98 40.00 -9.83
C ASN A 139 -33.08 38.83 -10.21
N LEU A 140 -33.14 38.41 -11.47
CA LEU A 140 -32.25 37.43 -12.06
C LEU A 140 -31.07 38.15 -12.72
N MET A 141 -29.85 37.75 -12.39
CA MET A 141 -28.63 38.39 -12.89
C MET A 141 -27.72 37.39 -13.57
N LEU A 142 -27.37 37.69 -14.82
CA LEU A 142 -26.40 36.91 -15.59
C LEU A 142 -25.03 37.58 -15.51
N TRP A 143 -24.06 36.88 -14.96
CA TRP A 143 -22.70 37.33 -14.77
C TRP A 143 -21.74 36.70 -15.77
N SER A 144 -20.86 37.51 -16.36
CA SER A 144 -19.57 37.03 -16.85
C SER A 144 -18.59 37.11 -15.67
N TRP A 145 -18.55 36.04 -14.89
CA TRP A 145 -17.90 36.04 -13.57
C TRP A 145 -16.38 36.21 -13.67
N GLU A 146 -15.72 35.67 -14.71
CA GLU A 146 -14.28 35.88 -14.95
C GLU A 146 -13.91 37.35 -15.10
N LYS A 147 -14.79 38.14 -15.72
CA LYS A 147 -14.62 39.59 -15.91
C LYS A 147 -15.24 40.41 -14.76
N ALA A 148 -15.87 39.75 -13.80
CA ALA A 148 -16.68 40.36 -12.74
C ALA A 148 -17.67 41.42 -13.27
N LYS A 149 -18.33 41.13 -14.40
CA LYS A 149 -19.26 42.06 -15.06
C LYS A 149 -20.65 41.45 -15.19
N VAL A 150 -21.67 42.21 -14.81
CA VAL A 150 -23.07 41.88 -15.08
C VAL A 150 -23.33 42.06 -16.58
N VAL A 151 -23.84 41.01 -17.22
CA VAL A 151 -24.20 41.01 -18.63
C VAL A 151 -25.59 41.59 -18.82
N THR A 152 -26.56 41.09 -18.04
CA THR A 152 -27.96 41.53 -18.10
C THR A 152 -28.68 41.20 -16.79
N THR A 153 -29.75 41.94 -16.50
CA THR A 153 -30.63 41.75 -15.36
C THR A 153 -32.08 41.60 -15.84
N PHE A 154 -32.87 40.76 -15.19
CA PHE A 154 -34.26 40.53 -15.54
C PHE A 154 -35.10 40.34 -14.27
N LYS A 155 -36.24 41.02 -14.17
CA LYS A 155 -37.17 40.86 -13.04
C LYS A 155 -38.01 39.60 -13.23
N ALA A 156 -37.68 38.54 -12.49
CA ALA A 156 -38.24 37.22 -12.76
C ALA A 156 -39.65 37.03 -12.18
N ALA A 157 -40.00 37.70 -11.07
CA ALA A 157 -41.35 37.71 -10.51
C ALA A 157 -42.25 38.73 -11.26
N ALA A 158 -43.36 38.26 -11.82
CA ALA A 158 -44.29 39.09 -12.60
C ALA A 158 -45.56 39.50 -11.83
N GLN A 159 -45.89 38.83 -10.72
CA GLN A 159 -47.11 39.05 -9.92
C GLN A 159 -46.78 39.27 -8.44
N TYR A 160 -47.63 40.01 -7.73
CA TYR A 160 -47.51 40.16 -6.27
C TYR A 160 -47.74 38.80 -5.60
N GLY A 161 -46.76 38.28 -4.86
CA GLY A 161 -46.84 36.98 -4.15
C GLY A 161 -46.14 35.79 -4.82
N SER A 162 -45.63 35.93 -6.06
CA SER A 162 -44.81 34.89 -6.70
C SER A 162 -43.37 34.95 -6.15
N SER A 163 -42.94 33.91 -5.44
CA SER A 163 -41.56 33.74 -4.92
C SER A 163 -40.79 32.74 -5.78
N ILE A 164 -39.52 33.00 -6.03
CA ILE A 164 -38.69 32.12 -6.88
C ILE A 164 -37.77 31.29 -5.99
N GLY A 165 -37.74 29.97 -6.19
CA GLY A 165 -37.01 29.04 -5.32
C GLY A 165 -35.73 28.46 -5.91
N GLN A 166 -35.62 28.37 -7.24
CA GLN A 166 -34.48 27.74 -7.90
C GLN A 166 -34.28 28.31 -9.31
N VAL A 167 -33.02 28.48 -9.69
CA VAL A 167 -32.60 28.67 -11.08
C VAL A 167 -31.56 27.62 -11.45
N ASP A 168 -31.61 27.12 -12.68
CA ASP A 168 -30.61 26.19 -13.20
C ASP A 168 -30.40 26.33 -14.71
N PHE A 169 -29.17 26.06 -15.16
CA PHE A 169 -28.84 26.02 -16.59
C PHE A 169 -29.08 24.64 -17.16
N CYS A 170 -29.39 24.58 -18.46
CA CYS A 170 -29.39 23.33 -19.18
C CYS A 170 -27.94 22.79 -19.27
N PRO A 171 -27.68 21.53 -18.85
CA PRO A 171 -26.34 20.94 -18.92
C PRO A 171 -25.81 20.77 -20.35
N THR A 172 -26.70 20.61 -21.33
CA THR A 172 -26.34 20.41 -22.74
C THR A 172 -26.32 21.72 -23.55
N ASP A 173 -27.17 22.69 -23.21
CA ASP A 173 -27.21 24.03 -23.84
C ASP A 173 -26.89 25.13 -22.83
N SER A 174 -25.66 25.64 -22.86
CA SER A 174 -25.20 26.75 -22.01
C SER A 174 -26.01 28.06 -22.15
N ASN A 175 -26.87 28.18 -23.16
CA ASN A 175 -27.71 29.36 -23.36
C ASN A 175 -29.13 29.20 -22.82
N SER A 176 -29.55 28.01 -22.44
CA SER A 176 -30.93 27.76 -21.95
C SER A 176 -30.95 27.66 -20.44
N LEU A 177 -31.95 28.30 -19.80
CA LEU A 177 -32.10 28.30 -18.34
C LEU A 177 -33.56 28.19 -17.91
N CYS A 178 -33.76 27.60 -16.74
CA CYS A 178 -35.06 27.38 -16.13
C CYS A 178 -35.12 28.05 -14.77
N VAL A 179 -36.24 28.70 -14.48
CA VAL A 179 -36.53 29.35 -13.20
C VAL A 179 -37.84 28.79 -12.68
N SER A 180 -37.84 28.25 -11.46
CA SER A 180 -39.04 27.69 -10.82
C SER A 180 -39.33 28.33 -9.47
N GLY A 181 -40.61 28.39 -9.11
CA GLY A 181 -41.06 28.84 -7.81
C GLY A 181 -42.57 28.77 -7.63
N ASN A 182 -43.07 29.60 -6.71
CA ASN A 182 -44.48 29.64 -6.36
C ASN A 182 -45.34 30.18 -7.51
N GLY A 183 -46.10 29.28 -8.14
CA GLY A 183 -47.02 29.59 -9.23
C GLY A 183 -46.36 29.91 -10.57
N THR A 184 -45.04 29.72 -10.71
CA THR A 184 -44.33 30.05 -11.96
C THR A 184 -43.21 29.07 -12.27
N ILE A 185 -43.18 28.60 -13.51
CA ILE A 185 -42.01 28.01 -14.16
C ILE A 185 -41.75 28.77 -15.47
N LYS A 186 -40.54 29.28 -15.66
CA LYS A 186 -40.17 30.11 -16.80
C LYS A 186 -38.88 29.60 -17.43
N PHE A 187 -38.87 29.57 -18.77
CA PHE A 187 -37.69 29.24 -19.55
C PHE A 187 -37.15 30.50 -20.21
N PHE A 188 -35.82 30.66 -20.21
CA PHE A 188 -35.16 31.75 -20.91
C PHE A 188 -34.05 31.21 -21.80
N LYS A 189 -33.77 31.95 -22.87
CA LYS A 189 -32.64 31.71 -23.75
C LYS A 189 -31.76 32.95 -23.81
N VAL A 190 -30.47 32.75 -23.60
CA VAL A 190 -29.43 33.78 -23.72
C VAL A 190 -29.13 33.93 -25.21
N THR A 191 -29.41 35.10 -25.79
CA THR A 191 -29.11 35.42 -27.20
C THR A 191 -28.47 36.79 -27.27
N ASP A 192 -27.29 36.90 -27.89
CA ASP A 192 -26.50 38.14 -27.98
C ASP A 192 -26.26 38.85 -26.63
N GLY A 193 -26.14 38.09 -25.54
CA GLY A 193 -25.95 38.65 -24.20
C GLY A 193 -27.21 39.26 -23.57
N GLN A 194 -28.39 39.00 -24.13
CA GLN A 194 -29.68 39.35 -23.53
C GLN A 194 -30.46 38.09 -23.11
N LEU A 195 -31.21 38.20 -22.01
CA LEU A 195 -32.12 37.15 -21.55
C LEU A 195 -33.48 37.32 -22.22
N ARG A 196 -33.84 36.41 -23.13
CA ARG A 196 -35.19 36.37 -23.74
C ARG A 196 -36.04 35.29 -23.08
N GLN A 197 -37.17 35.70 -22.52
CA GLN A 197 -38.16 34.76 -21.97
C GLN A 197 -38.87 34.04 -23.12
N GLN A 198 -38.95 32.71 -23.05
CA GLN A 198 -39.77 31.90 -23.95
C GLN A 198 -41.20 31.83 -23.43
N VAL A 199 -42.18 31.90 -24.32
CA VAL A 199 -43.60 31.82 -23.96
C VAL A 199 -43.96 30.35 -23.77
N ASN A 200 -44.39 29.98 -22.56
CA ASN A 200 -44.89 28.64 -22.25
C ASN A 200 -46.41 28.70 -22.02
N SER A 201 -47.17 27.90 -22.76
CA SER A 201 -48.62 27.77 -22.61
C SER A 201 -48.94 26.63 -21.62
N LEU A 202 -49.11 26.97 -20.34
CA LEU A 202 -49.59 26.03 -19.33
C LEU A 202 -51.11 25.85 -19.47
N LYS A 203 -51.56 24.64 -19.80
CA LYS A 203 -53.00 24.30 -19.91
C LYS A 203 -53.71 24.17 -18.55
N ARG A 204 -52.96 24.08 -17.45
CA ARG A 204 -53.42 23.87 -16.07
C ARG A 204 -52.82 24.95 -15.18
N GLU A 205 -53.53 25.39 -14.15
CA GLU A 205 -52.99 26.38 -13.21
C GLU A 205 -51.71 25.85 -12.56
N PRO A 206 -50.59 26.59 -12.62
CA PRO A 206 -49.32 26.14 -12.05
C PRO A 206 -49.43 26.10 -10.52
N GLY A 207 -49.21 24.92 -9.93
CA GLY A 207 -48.98 24.78 -8.50
C GLY A 207 -47.65 25.39 -8.06
N ASN A 208 -47.36 25.32 -6.76
CA ASN A 208 -46.06 25.73 -6.23
C ASN A 208 -44.99 24.69 -6.58
N PHE A 209 -44.00 25.06 -7.41
CA PHE A 209 -42.88 24.21 -7.77
C PHE A 209 -41.73 24.38 -6.76
N LEU A 210 -41.34 23.29 -6.09
CA LEU A 210 -40.29 23.30 -5.07
C LEU A 210 -38.89 23.17 -5.66
N CYS A 211 -38.75 22.28 -6.66
CA CYS A 211 -37.49 22.03 -7.33
C CYS A 211 -37.70 21.56 -8.78
N HIS A 212 -36.66 21.68 -9.58
CA HIS A 212 -36.60 21.14 -10.94
C HIS A 212 -35.20 20.61 -11.25
N THR A 213 -35.10 19.76 -12.26
CA THR A 213 -33.83 19.26 -12.80
C THR A 213 -33.90 19.06 -14.31
N TRP A 214 -32.78 19.29 -14.98
CA TRP A 214 -32.61 19.06 -16.41
C TRP A 214 -32.13 17.65 -16.68
N LEU A 215 -32.67 17.01 -17.71
CA LEU A 215 -32.21 15.73 -18.24
C LEU A 215 -31.36 15.95 -19.51
N SER A 216 -30.59 14.94 -19.92
CA SER A 216 -29.69 14.99 -21.09
C SER A 216 -30.39 15.31 -22.42
N ASP A 217 -31.70 15.07 -22.53
CA ASP A 217 -32.45 15.05 -23.79
C ASP A 217 -33.31 16.33 -24.01
N ASP A 218 -32.91 17.51 -23.51
CA ASP A 218 -33.71 18.76 -23.57
C ASP A 218 -35.08 18.64 -22.86
N ARG A 219 -35.13 17.81 -21.81
CA ARG A 219 -36.30 17.58 -20.96
C ARG A 219 -36.06 18.14 -19.56
N VAL A 220 -37.11 18.71 -18.97
CA VAL A 220 -37.08 19.23 -17.60
C VAL A 220 -38.15 18.53 -16.79
N ILE A 221 -37.77 18.09 -15.59
CA ILE A 221 -38.72 17.58 -14.60
C ILE A 221 -38.83 18.60 -13.48
N ALA A 222 -40.06 18.98 -13.16
CA ALA A 222 -40.35 19.86 -12.04
C ALA A 222 -41.28 19.17 -11.04
N ALA A 223 -40.95 19.29 -9.76
CA ALA A 223 -41.76 18.76 -8.67
C ALA A 223 -42.62 19.86 -8.05
N THR A 224 -43.89 19.54 -7.85
CA THR A 224 -44.84 20.39 -7.13
C THR A 224 -44.88 20.06 -5.64
N ILE A 225 -45.38 20.99 -4.82
CA ILE A 225 -45.63 20.77 -3.38
C ILE A 225 -46.64 19.65 -3.09
N THR A 226 -47.46 19.25 -4.06
CA THR A 226 -48.41 18.14 -3.91
C THR A 226 -47.79 16.77 -4.22
N GLY A 227 -46.52 16.73 -4.65
CA GLY A 227 -45.83 15.51 -5.06
C GLY A 227 -45.96 15.17 -6.55
N GLU A 228 -46.73 15.93 -7.34
CA GLU A 228 -46.82 15.68 -8.79
C GLU A 228 -45.49 16.04 -9.48
N LEU A 229 -45.02 15.14 -10.35
CA LEU A 229 -43.83 15.34 -11.20
C LEU A 229 -44.26 15.70 -12.62
N TRP A 230 -43.94 16.91 -13.03
CA TRP A 230 -44.31 17.47 -14.34
C TRP A 230 -43.13 17.35 -15.31
N LEU A 231 -43.38 16.76 -16.48
CA LEU A 231 -42.41 16.62 -17.55
C LEU A 231 -42.62 17.70 -18.61
N PHE A 232 -41.56 18.45 -18.89
CA PHE A 232 -41.47 19.42 -19.97
C PHE A 232 -40.50 18.89 -21.03
N GLU A 233 -40.85 19.04 -22.30
CA GLU A 233 -40.04 18.63 -23.46
C GLU A 233 -39.94 19.84 -24.40
N SER A 234 -38.72 20.23 -24.77
CA SER A 234 -38.49 21.44 -25.59
C SER A 234 -39.15 22.70 -25.02
N MET A 235 -39.04 22.89 -23.70
CA MET A 235 -39.60 24.02 -22.94
C MET A 235 -41.13 24.11 -22.89
N GLU A 236 -41.85 23.12 -23.42
CA GLU A 236 -43.31 23.05 -23.38
C GLU A 236 -43.79 21.95 -22.42
N PHE A 237 -44.95 22.16 -21.81
CA PHE A 237 -45.56 21.16 -20.92
C PHE A 237 -46.04 19.94 -21.71
N ARG A 238 -45.59 18.74 -21.32
CA ARG A 238 -45.95 17.49 -21.98
C ARG A 238 -46.99 16.68 -21.20
N THR A 239 -46.65 16.27 -19.97
CA THR A 239 -47.51 15.42 -19.13
C THR A 239 -47.07 15.45 -17.66
N VAL A 240 -47.96 15.01 -16.77
CA VAL A 240 -47.61 14.60 -15.40
C VAL A 240 -47.27 13.11 -15.40
N LEU A 241 -46.23 12.69 -14.67
CA LEU A 241 -45.82 11.28 -14.62
C LEU A 241 -46.83 10.43 -13.84
N SER A 242 -47.21 9.27 -14.39
CA SER A 242 -48.13 8.30 -13.76
C SER A 242 -47.59 7.75 -12.44
N SER A 243 -46.27 7.62 -12.34
CA SER A 243 -45.53 7.09 -11.19
C SER A 243 -45.20 8.15 -10.12
N SER A 244 -45.79 9.34 -10.22
CA SER A 244 -45.53 10.45 -9.29
C SER A 244 -45.88 10.08 -7.84
N PRO A 245 -45.14 10.61 -6.85
CA PRO A 245 -45.49 10.47 -5.44
C PRO A 245 -46.89 11.03 -5.15
N THR A 246 -47.86 10.15 -4.91
CA THR A 246 -49.18 10.47 -4.37
C THR A 246 -49.24 10.07 -2.88
N ASP A 247 -50.20 10.59 -2.10
CA ASP A 247 -50.33 10.48 -0.62
C ASP A 247 -49.62 11.57 0.22
N GLY A 248 -49.58 12.81 -0.25
CA GLY A 248 -49.13 13.95 0.56
C GLY A 248 -47.62 13.99 0.82
N GLN A 249 -46.84 13.15 0.13
CA GLN A 249 -45.39 13.19 0.14
C GLN A 249 -44.89 14.03 -1.03
N TYR A 250 -44.19 15.13 -0.72
CA TYR A 250 -43.65 16.02 -1.75
C TYR A 250 -42.17 15.76 -2.02
N CYS A 251 -41.73 16.03 -3.25
CA CYS A 251 -40.31 16.03 -3.62
C CYS A 251 -39.73 17.43 -3.35
N SER A 252 -38.69 17.50 -2.53
CA SER A 252 -37.97 18.72 -2.16
C SER A 252 -36.68 18.90 -2.96
N SER A 253 -36.09 17.80 -3.45
CA SER A 253 -34.88 17.79 -4.27
C SER A 253 -35.01 16.85 -5.45
N LEU A 254 -34.51 17.27 -6.61
CA LEU A 254 -34.45 16.49 -7.85
C LEU A 254 -33.03 16.54 -8.39
N LEU A 255 -32.53 15.40 -8.85
CA LEU A 255 -31.19 15.26 -9.40
C LEU A 255 -31.21 14.33 -10.61
N ALA A 256 -30.66 14.76 -11.74
CA ALA A 256 -30.51 13.92 -12.93
C ALA A 256 -29.23 13.06 -12.86
N TYR A 257 -29.27 11.90 -13.52
CA TYR A 257 -28.12 11.00 -13.73
C TYR A 257 -28.27 10.23 -15.05
N SER A 258 -27.27 9.46 -15.47
CA SER A 258 -27.20 8.86 -16.81
C SER A 258 -28.41 8.00 -17.23
N LYS A 259 -29.06 7.28 -16.30
CA LYS A 259 -30.22 6.42 -16.60
C LYS A 259 -31.59 7.09 -16.38
N GLY A 260 -31.63 8.27 -15.76
CA GLY A 260 -32.87 8.94 -15.41
C GLY A 260 -32.70 10.05 -14.36
N PHE A 261 -33.48 9.99 -13.26
CA PHE A 261 -33.40 10.97 -12.19
C PHE A 261 -33.76 10.39 -10.82
N VAL A 262 -33.30 11.07 -9.78
CA VAL A 262 -33.53 10.77 -8.37
C VAL A 262 -34.37 11.88 -7.75
N CYS A 263 -35.45 11.52 -7.04
CA CYS A 263 -36.20 12.43 -6.18
C CYS A 263 -35.90 12.14 -4.71
N GLY A 264 -35.56 13.18 -3.96
CA GLY A 264 -35.57 13.19 -2.51
C GLY A 264 -36.80 13.94 -2.02
N GLY A 265 -37.50 13.38 -1.02
CA GLY A 265 -38.74 13.96 -0.55
C GLY A 265 -38.93 13.92 0.96
N SER A 266 -40.14 14.29 1.38
CA SER A 266 -40.62 14.19 2.76
C SER A 266 -40.55 12.75 3.26
N GLY A 267 -40.23 12.55 4.54
CA GLY A 267 -40.17 11.23 5.16
C GLY A 267 -38.83 10.50 5.02
N GLY A 268 -37.77 11.18 4.55
CA GLY A 268 -36.44 10.59 4.40
C GLY A 268 -36.38 9.55 3.27
N VAL A 269 -37.22 9.70 2.25
CA VAL A 269 -37.37 8.73 1.16
C VAL A 269 -36.68 9.24 -0.10
N VAL A 270 -35.78 8.42 -0.64
CA VAL A 270 -35.14 8.58 -1.95
C VAL A 270 -35.83 7.66 -2.96
N ARG A 271 -36.20 8.21 -4.11
CA ARG A 271 -36.85 7.46 -5.21
C ARG A 271 -36.04 7.59 -6.48
N ILE A 272 -35.74 6.46 -7.11
CA ILE A 272 -35.00 6.41 -8.37
C ILE A 272 -35.97 6.11 -9.51
N TYR A 273 -35.93 6.95 -10.54
CA TYR A 273 -36.71 6.83 -11.75
C TYR A 273 -35.79 6.63 -12.94
N GLU A 274 -36.04 5.59 -13.72
CA GLU A 274 -35.29 5.29 -14.93
C GLU A 274 -36.16 5.48 -16.17
N LYS A 275 -35.50 5.79 -17.30
CA LYS A 275 -36.16 5.90 -18.59
C LYS A 275 -36.84 4.56 -18.93
N SER A 276 -38.12 4.62 -19.26
CA SER A 276 -38.84 3.42 -19.72
C SER A 276 -38.72 3.29 -21.24
N ASP A 277 -38.78 2.05 -21.72
CA ASP A 277 -38.93 1.76 -23.15
C ASP A 277 -40.39 1.95 -23.62
N ASP A 278 -41.36 2.02 -22.69
CA ASP A 278 -42.75 2.28 -23.03
C ASP A 278 -43.00 3.77 -23.30
N SER A 279 -43.40 4.07 -24.54
CA SER A 279 -43.77 5.42 -24.99
C SER A 279 -44.86 6.11 -24.17
N ARG A 280 -45.70 5.35 -23.45
CA ARG A 280 -46.77 5.87 -22.58
C ARG A 280 -46.27 6.24 -21.18
N GLU A 281 -45.30 5.50 -20.65
CA GLU A 281 -44.69 5.77 -19.35
C GLU A 281 -43.25 6.26 -19.53
N HIS A 282 -43.03 7.54 -19.80
CA HIS A 282 -41.67 8.09 -20.06
C HIS A 282 -40.61 7.67 -19.03
N PHE A 283 -41.00 7.62 -17.75
CA PHE A 283 -40.14 7.25 -16.65
C PHE A 283 -40.89 6.31 -15.70
N LYS A 284 -40.26 5.18 -15.40
CA LYS A 284 -40.76 4.20 -14.43
C LYS A 284 -40.00 4.36 -13.12
N ARG A 285 -40.71 4.20 -12.00
CA ARG A 285 -40.09 4.18 -10.67
C ARG A 285 -39.47 2.81 -10.44
N THR A 286 -38.13 2.74 -10.39
CA THR A 286 -37.41 1.46 -10.28
C THR A 286 -37.17 1.08 -8.82
N LYS A 287 -36.69 2.02 -7.99
CA LYS A 287 -36.26 1.73 -6.60
C LYS A 287 -36.73 2.81 -5.63
N VAL A 288 -37.00 2.42 -4.38
CA VAL A 288 -37.35 3.33 -3.27
C VAL A 288 -36.54 2.96 -2.05
N PHE A 289 -35.84 3.93 -1.47
CA PHE A 289 -35.03 3.76 -0.28
C PHE A 289 -35.49 4.72 0.81
N SER A 290 -35.56 4.27 2.05
CA SER A 290 -35.86 5.10 3.22
C SER A 290 -34.69 5.12 4.19
N ILE A 291 -34.44 6.27 4.82
CA ILE A 291 -33.41 6.38 5.86
C ILE A 291 -33.98 5.87 7.18
N ASP A 292 -33.45 4.72 7.63
CA ASP A 292 -33.89 4.09 8.87
C ASP A 292 -33.65 4.97 10.10
N GLY A 293 -34.67 5.06 10.96
CA GLY A 293 -34.61 5.80 12.23
C GLY A 293 -34.60 7.33 12.11
N ASN A 294 -34.68 7.90 10.91
CA ASN A 294 -34.65 9.36 10.71
C ASN A 294 -35.57 9.84 9.57
N PRO A 295 -36.89 9.96 9.82
CA PRO A 295 -37.90 10.25 8.79
C PRO A 295 -37.95 11.74 8.37
N GLN A 296 -36.83 12.44 8.42
CA GLN A 296 -36.76 13.88 8.13
C GLN A 296 -36.72 14.14 6.62
N CYS A 297 -37.21 15.30 6.20
CA CYS A 297 -37.24 15.67 4.78
C CYS A 297 -35.81 15.82 4.22
N ILE A 298 -35.58 15.30 3.01
CA ILE A 298 -34.33 15.48 2.28
C ILE A 298 -34.32 16.88 1.65
N GLN A 299 -33.42 17.77 2.03
CA GLN A 299 -33.35 19.12 1.47
C GLN A 299 -32.63 19.18 0.13
N HIS A 300 -31.45 18.56 0.03
CA HIS A 300 -30.64 18.55 -1.19
C HIS A 300 -30.03 17.17 -1.46
N LEU A 301 -29.78 16.90 -2.74
CA LEU A 301 -29.15 15.68 -3.23
C LEU A 301 -27.92 16.05 -4.06
N ALA A 302 -26.88 15.23 -3.97
CA ALA A 302 -25.70 15.30 -4.82
C ALA A 302 -25.25 13.89 -5.20
N ILE A 303 -24.79 13.71 -6.42
CA ILE A 303 -24.29 12.43 -6.93
C ILE A 303 -22.82 12.56 -7.33
N SER A 304 -22.05 11.51 -7.08
CA SER A 304 -20.63 11.46 -7.44
C SER A 304 -20.44 11.50 -8.96
N PRO A 305 -19.29 11.96 -9.47
CA PRO A 305 -19.01 11.99 -10.92
C PRO A 305 -19.12 10.62 -11.61
N SER A 306 -18.77 9.54 -10.93
CA SER A 306 -18.96 8.16 -11.43
C SER A 306 -20.41 7.68 -11.40
N GLU A 307 -21.29 8.38 -10.69
CA GLU A 307 -22.66 7.97 -10.35
C GLU A 307 -22.77 6.77 -9.41
N ASP A 308 -21.69 6.43 -8.69
CA ASP A 308 -21.67 5.32 -7.73
C ASP A 308 -22.16 5.69 -6.33
N THR A 309 -22.07 6.96 -5.93
CA THR A 309 -22.43 7.41 -4.58
C THR A 309 -23.41 8.58 -4.62
N LEU A 310 -24.53 8.43 -3.90
CA LEU A 310 -25.52 9.49 -3.69
C LEU A 310 -25.38 10.02 -2.26
N ILE A 311 -25.38 11.34 -2.10
CA ILE A 311 -25.41 12.00 -0.80
C ILE A 311 -26.66 12.85 -0.68
N CYS A 312 -27.28 12.80 0.49
CA CYS A 312 -28.45 13.57 0.82
C CYS A 312 -28.21 14.40 2.09
N SER A 313 -28.64 15.66 2.05
CA SER A 313 -28.74 16.52 3.23
C SER A 313 -30.17 16.51 3.75
N LEU A 314 -30.32 16.41 5.07
CA LEU A 314 -31.62 16.37 5.73
C LEU A 314 -31.95 17.69 6.43
N GLU A 315 -33.23 17.93 6.67
CA GLU A 315 -33.74 19.11 7.38
C GLU A 315 -33.22 19.22 8.83
N ASN A 316 -32.85 18.09 9.46
CA ASN A 316 -32.22 18.09 10.77
C ASN A 316 -30.69 18.28 10.73
N ASN A 317 -30.18 18.88 9.65
CA ASN A 317 -28.77 19.18 9.41
C ASN A 317 -27.87 17.93 9.48
N GLN A 318 -28.33 16.80 8.96
CA GLN A 318 -27.51 15.57 8.85
C GLN A 318 -27.16 15.28 7.40
N LEU A 319 -26.05 14.56 7.20
CA LEU A 319 -25.58 14.11 5.90
C LEU A 319 -25.54 12.59 5.86
N TYR A 320 -26.27 11.99 4.92
CA TYR A 320 -26.25 10.55 4.67
C TYR A 320 -25.78 10.26 3.25
N MET A 321 -25.06 9.16 3.09
CA MET A 321 -24.63 8.62 1.82
C MET A 321 -25.24 7.24 1.57
N LEU A 322 -25.45 6.96 0.28
CA LEU A 322 -25.94 5.70 -0.24
C LEU A 322 -25.09 5.30 -1.43
N THR A 323 -24.52 4.10 -1.39
CA THR A 323 -23.75 3.55 -2.50
C THR A 323 -24.69 2.86 -3.50
N LEU A 324 -24.76 3.39 -4.71
CA LEU A 324 -25.65 2.96 -5.79
C LEU A 324 -25.16 1.69 -6.52
N SER A 325 -23.85 1.43 -6.54
CA SER A 325 -23.25 0.26 -7.22
C SER A 325 -23.74 -1.09 -6.68
N SER A 326 -24.11 -1.16 -5.40
CA SER A 326 -24.62 -2.39 -4.76
C SER A 326 -26.12 -2.60 -4.96
N THR A 327 -26.83 -1.67 -5.60
CA THR A 327 -28.31 -1.67 -5.65
C THR A 327 -28.87 -2.82 -6.50
N ASP A 328 -28.06 -3.46 -7.34
CA ASP A 328 -28.48 -4.61 -8.16
C ASP A 328 -28.27 -5.95 -7.45
N ILE A 329 -27.49 -5.96 -6.35
CA ILE A 329 -27.08 -7.18 -5.62
C ILE A 329 -27.84 -7.32 -4.30
N LEU A 330 -28.11 -6.21 -3.60
CA LEU A 330 -28.77 -6.19 -2.30
C LEU A 330 -30.28 -5.96 -2.45
N LYS A 331 -31.09 -6.66 -1.64
CA LYS A 331 -32.54 -6.36 -1.50
C LYS A 331 -32.74 -4.96 -0.93
N GLU A 332 -33.88 -4.33 -1.24
CA GLU A 332 -34.21 -2.96 -0.78
C GLU A 332 -34.07 -2.80 0.75
N ASP A 333 -34.45 -3.80 1.54
CA ASP A 333 -34.34 -3.81 3.01
C ASP A 333 -32.90 -4.00 3.55
N ALA A 334 -31.93 -4.35 2.68
CA ALA A 334 -30.55 -4.64 3.06
C ALA A 334 -29.57 -3.50 2.70
N MET A 335 -30.07 -2.40 2.15
CA MET A 335 -29.26 -1.21 1.83
C MET A 335 -29.27 -0.24 3.00
N ASN A 336 -28.09 0.00 3.58
CA ASN A 336 -27.95 0.88 4.72
C ASN A 336 -27.48 2.27 4.24
N PHE A 337 -28.23 3.30 4.62
CA PHE A 337 -27.70 4.66 4.56
C PHE A 337 -26.65 4.84 5.64
N GLU A 338 -25.46 5.28 5.22
CA GLU A 338 -24.36 5.58 6.13
C GLU A 338 -24.26 7.07 6.36
N LEU A 339 -23.81 7.50 7.53
CA LEU A 339 -23.55 8.92 7.75
C LEU A 339 -22.21 9.31 7.09
N VAL A 340 -22.19 10.42 6.35
CA VAL A 340 -20.97 10.91 5.67
C VAL A 340 -19.86 11.26 6.68
N SER A 341 -20.27 11.82 7.82
CA SER A 341 -19.42 12.10 8.98
C SER A 341 -20.19 11.68 10.23
N THR A 342 -19.80 12.11 11.41
CA THR A 342 -20.56 11.79 12.62
C THR A 342 -21.80 12.68 12.75
N ALA A 343 -22.78 12.22 13.53
CA ALA A 343 -24.07 12.91 13.62
C ALA A 343 -23.95 14.29 14.30
N PHE A 344 -24.31 15.34 13.57
CA PHE A 344 -24.23 16.73 14.03
C PHE A 344 -25.34 17.09 15.02
N HIS A 345 -25.22 18.22 15.73
CA HIS A 345 -26.34 18.80 16.49
C HIS A 345 -27.49 19.18 15.55
N ARG A 346 -28.72 18.87 15.98
CA ARG A 346 -29.92 19.12 15.18
C ARG A 346 -30.51 20.49 15.53
N PRO A 347 -31.12 21.21 14.58
CA PRO A 347 -31.95 22.36 14.89
C PRO A 347 -33.16 21.92 15.71
N GLY A 348 -33.35 22.54 16.88
CA GLY A 348 -34.57 22.44 17.67
C GLY A 348 -35.63 23.45 17.21
N GLN A 349 -36.79 23.47 17.86
CA GLN A 349 -37.89 24.43 17.59
C GLN A 349 -37.44 25.89 17.68
N ASN A 350 -36.45 26.18 18.54
CA ASN A 350 -35.91 27.51 18.76
C ASN A 350 -34.54 27.73 18.08
N GLY A 351 -34.10 26.84 17.18
CA GLY A 351 -32.77 26.85 16.56
C GLY A 351 -31.84 25.73 17.07
N ALA A 352 -30.63 25.64 16.50
CA ALA A 352 -29.65 24.59 16.78
C ALA A 352 -28.64 25.00 17.86
N HIS A 353 -29.08 25.26 19.09
CA HIS A 353 -28.15 25.81 20.10
C HIS A 353 -27.39 24.71 20.83
N ILE A 354 -26.04 24.75 20.76
CA ILE A 354 -25.17 24.00 21.67
C ILE A 354 -24.99 24.84 22.93
N THR A 355 -25.62 24.41 24.02
CA THR A 355 -25.71 25.17 25.26
C THR A 355 -24.52 24.97 26.19
N GLY A 356 -23.85 23.82 26.07
CA GLY A 356 -22.74 23.44 26.95
C GLY A 356 -21.61 22.75 26.19
N LEU A 357 -20.38 23.03 26.63
CA LEU A 357 -19.13 22.46 26.15
C LEU A 357 -18.16 22.30 27.33
N ASP A 358 -17.55 21.12 27.43
CA ASP A 358 -16.45 20.89 28.37
C ASP A 358 -15.42 19.88 27.84
N THR A 359 -14.20 19.96 28.37
CA THR A 359 -13.04 19.17 27.91
C THR A 359 -12.53 18.23 29.00
N CYS A 360 -11.99 17.08 28.61
CA CYS A 360 -11.37 16.13 29.54
C CYS A 360 -9.87 16.43 29.69
N ILE A 361 -9.33 16.14 30.88
CA ILE A 361 -7.89 16.25 31.14
C ILE A 361 -7.16 14.95 30.80
N ARG A 362 -7.70 13.79 31.23
CA ARG A 362 -7.01 12.49 31.09
C ARG A 362 -7.28 11.76 29.78
N LYS A 363 -8.24 12.20 28.97
CA LYS A 363 -8.64 11.56 27.70
C LYS A 363 -8.84 12.61 26.61
N PRO A 364 -8.75 12.26 25.31
CA PRO A 364 -8.99 13.21 24.23
C PRO A 364 -10.50 13.36 23.96
N LEU A 365 -11.27 13.64 25.02
CA LEU A 365 -12.73 13.74 24.96
C LEU A 365 -13.18 15.17 25.18
N ILE A 366 -14.20 15.56 24.41
CA ILE A 366 -15.02 16.73 24.66
C ILE A 366 -16.48 16.30 24.76
N VAL A 367 -17.25 17.03 25.56
CA VAL A 367 -18.69 16.78 25.65
C VAL A 367 -19.45 18.03 25.28
N THR A 368 -20.47 17.84 24.45
CA THR A 368 -21.43 18.88 24.11
C THR A 368 -22.83 18.47 24.51
N CYS A 369 -23.65 19.46 24.82
CA CYS A 369 -25.08 19.28 25.06
C CYS A 369 -25.85 20.40 24.37
N GLY A 370 -27.08 20.13 23.94
CA GLY A 370 -27.85 21.11 23.18
C GLY A 370 -29.36 20.99 23.34
N VAL A 371 -30.05 21.94 22.69
CA VAL A 371 -31.52 22.04 22.64
C VAL A 371 -32.15 20.86 21.88
N ASP A 372 -31.37 20.14 21.07
CA ASP A 372 -31.78 18.87 20.46
C ASP A 372 -31.94 17.71 21.46
N LYS A 373 -31.88 18.00 22.76
CA LYS A 373 -32.01 17.07 23.88
C LYS A 373 -30.96 15.97 23.87
N SER A 374 -29.85 16.21 23.18
CA SER A 374 -28.77 15.25 23.10
C SER A 374 -27.59 15.65 23.96
N VAL A 375 -26.88 14.64 24.44
CA VAL A 375 -25.54 14.76 24.99
C VAL A 375 -24.63 13.93 24.10
N ARG A 376 -23.58 14.55 23.59
CA ARG A 376 -22.61 13.93 22.70
C ARG A 376 -21.23 13.94 23.34
N VAL A 377 -20.56 12.80 23.33
CA VAL A 377 -19.15 12.67 23.72
C VAL A 377 -18.36 12.48 22.43
N TRP A 378 -17.43 13.38 22.17
CA TRP A 378 -16.60 13.37 20.98
C TRP A 378 -15.17 13.04 21.33
N ASN A 379 -14.55 12.22 20.50
CA ASN A 379 -13.13 11.98 20.52
C ASN A 379 -12.49 12.84 19.44
N TYR A 380 -11.76 13.88 19.88
CA TYR A 380 -11.16 14.83 18.95
C TYR A 380 -9.87 14.32 18.32
N SER A 381 -9.27 13.25 18.84
CA SER A 381 -8.15 12.57 18.20
C SER A 381 -8.60 11.74 17.00
N ASP A 382 -9.68 10.97 17.16
CA ASP A 382 -10.21 10.06 16.14
C ASP A 382 -11.17 10.73 15.16
N LYS A 383 -11.54 11.99 15.43
CA LYS A 383 -12.52 12.78 14.68
C LYS A 383 -13.88 12.08 14.60
N SER A 384 -14.28 11.45 15.70
CA SER A 384 -15.51 10.67 15.82
C SER A 384 -16.33 11.05 17.05
N THR A 385 -17.60 10.66 17.03
CA THR A 385 -18.51 10.74 18.17
C THR A 385 -18.55 9.36 18.79
N ASP A 386 -18.03 9.22 20.01
CA ASP A 386 -18.00 7.95 20.72
C ASP A 386 -19.39 7.60 21.22
N ILE A 387 -20.12 8.59 21.75
CA ILE A 387 -21.48 8.37 22.29
C ILE A 387 -22.42 9.51 21.89
N LEU A 388 -23.59 9.13 21.39
CA LEU A 388 -24.72 10.01 21.14
C LEU A 388 -25.93 9.49 21.92
N LYS A 389 -26.46 10.29 22.85
CA LYS A 389 -27.67 9.94 23.58
C LYS A 389 -28.70 11.06 23.61
N PHE A 390 -29.93 10.72 23.25
CA PHE A 390 -31.09 11.61 23.37
C PHE A 390 -31.80 11.40 24.71
N PHE A 391 -32.18 12.51 25.34
CA PHE A 391 -32.92 12.57 26.59
C PHE A 391 -34.32 13.16 26.34
N LYS A 392 -35.22 13.02 27.32
CA LYS A 392 -36.58 13.57 27.25
C LYS A 392 -36.62 15.09 27.43
N GLU A 393 -35.72 15.59 28.27
CA GLU A 393 -35.58 16.99 28.65
C GLU A 393 -34.36 17.62 27.97
N GLU A 394 -34.39 18.94 27.82
CA GLU A 394 -33.29 19.71 27.24
C GLU A 394 -32.13 19.84 28.23
N ALA A 395 -30.90 19.71 27.72
CA ALA A 395 -29.69 19.91 28.49
C ALA A 395 -29.22 21.37 28.33
N LEU A 396 -29.01 22.05 29.44
CA LEU A 396 -28.65 23.47 29.49
C LEU A 396 -27.16 23.70 29.75
N ALA A 397 -26.51 22.80 30.48
CA ALA A 397 -25.10 22.87 30.78
C ALA A 397 -24.52 21.49 31.00
N VAL A 398 -23.22 21.35 30.73
CA VAL A 398 -22.48 20.11 30.91
C VAL A 398 -21.12 20.39 31.50
N ALA A 399 -20.68 19.51 32.39
CA ALA A 399 -19.31 19.47 32.90
C ALA A 399 -18.79 18.04 32.88
N LEU A 400 -17.57 17.87 32.41
CA LEU A 400 -16.90 16.59 32.31
C LEU A 400 -15.93 16.42 33.47
N HIS A 401 -15.97 15.26 34.13
CA HIS A 401 -15.02 14.97 35.18
C HIS A 401 -13.62 14.78 34.57
N PRO A 402 -12.53 15.25 35.21
CA PRO A 402 -11.16 15.14 34.70
C PRO A 402 -10.69 13.72 34.30
N SER A 403 -11.31 12.67 34.86
CA SER A 403 -11.03 11.28 34.48
C SER A 403 -11.65 10.84 33.14
N GLY A 404 -12.67 11.55 32.64
CA GLY A 404 -13.41 11.18 31.43
C GLY A 404 -14.38 10.02 31.60
N LEU A 405 -14.69 9.63 32.84
CA LEU A 405 -15.59 8.51 33.17
C LEU A 405 -16.98 8.96 33.66
N HIS A 406 -17.07 10.20 34.15
CA HIS A 406 -18.30 10.77 34.68
C HIS A 406 -18.56 12.12 34.03
N VAL A 407 -19.83 12.43 33.83
CA VAL A 407 -20.29 13.73 33.32
C VAL A 407 -21.47 14.20 34.15
N VAL A 408 -21.52 15.49 34.45
CA VAL A 408 -22.69 16.12 35.08
C VAL A 408 -23.40 16.92 34.01
N VAL A 409 -24.68 16.64 33.83
CA VAL A 409 -25.54 17.32 32.86
C VAL A 409 -26.68 17.99 33.62
N ALA A 410 -26.82 19.29 33.42
CA ALA A 410 -27.92 20.07 33.93
C ALA A 410 -29.07 20.04 32.92
N PHE A 411 -30.15 19.37 33.28
CA PHE A 411 -31.39 19.41 32.50
C PHE A 411 -32.32 20.52 33.03
N THR A 412 -33.34 20.85 32.25
CA THR A 412 -34.41 21.78 32.66
C THR A 412 -35.09 21.35 33.97
N ASP A 413 -35.25 20.04 34.19
CA ASP A 413 -35.91 19.46 35.36
C ASP A 413 -34.98 19.31 36.56
N LYS A 414 -33.82 18.67 36.38
CA LYS A 414 -32.89 18.24 37.42
C LYS A 414 -31.45 18.21 36.91
N LEU A 415 -30.52 18.27 37.85
CA LEU A 415 -29.10 17.99 37.58
C LEU A 415 -28.86 16.48 37.72
N ARG A 416 -28.18 15.86 36.75
CA ARG A 416 -27.89 14.42 36.77
C ARG A 416 -26.40 14.16 36.61
N MET A 417 -25.88 13.26 37.43
CA MET A 417 -24.55 12.70 37.26
C MET A 417 -24.66 11.38 36.51
N LEU A 418 -23.95 11.31 35.39
CA LEU A 418 -24.00 10.21 34.44
C LEU A 418 -22.63 9.53 34.37
N ASN A 419 -22.64 8.21 34.22
CA ASN A 419 -21.46 7.43 33.87
C ASN A 419 -21.35 7.36 32.35
N ILE A 420 -20.15 7.62 31.85
CA ILE A 420 -19.78 7.41 30.44
C ILE A 420 -19.30 5.97 30.34
N LEU A 421 -20.16 5.10 29.80
CA LEU A 421 -19.84 3.70 29.52
C LEU A 421 -19.31 3.58 28.09
N MET A 422 -18.91 2.38 27.68
CA MET A 422 -18.41 2.12 26.31
C MET A 422 -19.40 2.54 25.21
N ASP A 423 -20.66 2.11 25.32
CA ASP A 423 -21.68 2.30 24.27
C ASP A 423 -22.83 3.24 24.71
N ASP A 424 -22.83 3.72 25.97
CA ASP A 424 -23.99 4.42 26.54
C ASP A 424 -23.62 5.40 27.66
N ILE A 425 -24.49 6.39 27.91
CA ILE A 425 -24.41 7.29 29.07
C ILE A 425 -25.61 7.02 29.97
N ARG A 426 -25.36 6.65 31.24
CA ARG A 426 -26.43 6.29 32.18
C ARG A 426 -26.41 7.15 33.43
N PRO A 427 -27.56 7.71 33.86
CA PRO A 427 -27.65 8.40 35.14
C PRO A 427 -27.46 7.42 36.28
N TYR A 428 -26.63 7.79 37.25
CA TYR A 428 -26.48 7.04 38.50
C TYR A 428 -26.78 7.89 39.74
N ARG A 429 -26.84 9.23 39.59
CA ARG A 429 -27.23 10.14 40.66
C ARG A 429 -28.01 11.35 40.14
N GLU A 430 -28.98 11.83 40.92
CA GLU A 430 -29.77 13.01 40.61
C GLU A 430 -29.71 14.02 41.76
N PHE A 431 -29.75 15.31 41.42
CA PHE A 431 -29.80 16.42 42.38
C PHE A 431 -30.99 17.33 42.04
N GLY A 432 -31.67 17.83 43.08
CA GLY A 432 -32.89 18.66 42.97
C GLY A 432 -32.65 20.10 42.52
N VAL A 433 -31.68 20.35 41.64
CA VAL A 433 -31.39 21.68 41.08
C VAL A 433 -32.01 21.77 39.69
N LYS A 434 -32.88 22.76 39.48
CA LYS A 434 -33.62 22.95 38.22
C LYS A 434 -33.02 24.08 37.39
N ALA A 435 -33.17 23.99 36.07
CA ALA A 435 -32.81 25.05 35.12
C ALA A 435 -31.40 25.66 35.33
N CYS A 436 -30.44 24.82 35.71
CA CYS A 436 -29.06 25.25 35.94
C CYS A 436 -28.36 25.54 34.61
N ARG A 437 -27.80 26.75 34.46
CA ARG A 437 -27.10 27.21 33.25
C ARG A 437 -25.57 27.10 33.30
N GLU A 438 -24.99 26.93 34.49
CA GLU A 438 -23.54 26.77 34.65
C GLU A 438 -23.22 25.66 35.67
N VAL A 439 -22.39 24.72 35.24
CA VAL A 439 -21.82 23.67 36.10
C VAL A 439 -20.36 23.48 35.75
N ARG A 440 -19.50 23.30 36.76
CA ARG A 440 -18.06 23.08 36.57
C ARG A 440 -17.47 22.14 37.61
N PHE A 441 -16.70 21.16 37.13
CA PHE A 441 -15.82 20.37 37.99
C PHE A 441 -14.60 21.18 38.44
N SER A 442 -14.10 20.84 39.62
CA SER A 442 -12.78 21.27 40.08
C SER A 442 -11.67 20.54 39.30
N HIS A 443 -10.46 21.07 39.26
CA HIS A 443 -9.36 20.49 38.46
C HIS A 443 -8.96 19.09 38.93
N GLY A 444 -9.00 18.84 40.25
CA GLY A 444 -8.80 17.52 40.84
C GLY A 444 -10.02 16.60 40.77
N GLY A 445 -11.17 17.09 40.31
CA GLY A 445 -12.41 16.30 40.15
C GLY A 445 -13.13 15.92 41.45
N GLN A 446 -12.58 16.32 42.60
CA GLN A 446 -13.13 16.04 43.93
C GLN A 446 -14.46 16.76 44.22
N TYR A 447 -14.66 17.94 43.62
CA TYR A 447 -15.88 18.75 43.76
C TYR A 447 -16.45 19.15 42.41
N PHE A 448 -17.75 19.48 42.39
CA PHE A 448 -18.37 20.23 41.30
C PHE A 448 -19.25 21.35 41.85
N ALA A 449 -19.20 22.51 41.20
CA ALA A 449 -19.98 23.69 41.53
C ALA A 449 -21.13 23.87 40.53
N VAL A 450 -22.28 24.29 41.04
CA VAL A 450 -23.53 24.41 40.31
C VAL A 450 -24.14 25.79 40.59
N ALA A 451 -24.42 26.55 39.53
CA ALA A 451 -25.13 27.82 39.64
C ALA A 451 -26.64 27.58 39.74
N ASN A 452 -27.20 27.80 40.93
CA ASN A 452 -28.65 27.74 41.18
C ASN A 452 -29.20 29.16 41.30
N ASN A 453 -29.53 29.75 40.15
CA ASN A 453 -29.93 31.15 40.01
C ASN A 453 -28.89 32.10 40.63
N ASN A 454 -29.17 32.66 41.81
CA ASN A 454 -28.32 33.63 42.50
C ASN A 454 -27.43 33.00 43.60
N THR A 455 -27.52 31.69 43.81
CA THR A 455 -26.70 30.95 44.77
C THR A 455 -25.83 29.93 44.07
N ILE A 456 -24.67 29.63 44.64
CA ILE A 456 -23.76 28.61 44.10
C ILE A 456 -23.71 27.46 45.09
N GLN A 457 -23.96 26.25 44.62
CA GLN A 457 -23.93 25.04 45.42
C GLN A 457 -22.73 24.18 45.01
N VAL A 458 -21.94 23.74 46.00
CA VAL A 458 -20.76 22.90 45.75
C VAL A 458 -21.00 21.53 46.36
N TYR A 459 -20.84 20.50 45.54
CA TYR A 459 -21.07 19.11 45.91
C TYR A 459 -19.77 18.31 45.86
N GLY A 460 -19.65 17.30 46.72
CA GLY A 460 -18.61 16.27 46.57
C GLY A 460 -18.95 15.31 45.43
N THR A 461 -18.00 15.06 44.52
CA THR A 461 -18.23 14.23 43.32
C THR A 461 -18.69 12.81 43.67
N TYR A 462 -17.94 12.12 44.53
CA TYR A 462 -18.21 10.71 44.87
C TYR A 462 -19.21 10.58 46.03
N SER A 463 -19.15 11.47 47.02
CA SER A 463 -20.11 11.46 48.14
C SER A 463 -21.49 11.95 47.73
N GLY A 464 -21.57 12.85 46.73
CA GLY A 464 -22.79 13.54 46.27
C GLY A 464 -23.47 14.37 47.36
N GLU A 465 -22.75 14.67 48.43
CA GLU A 465 -23.22 15.51 49.52
C GLU A 465 -22.96 16.98 49.19
N LEU A 466 -23.85 17.85 49.67
CA LEU A 466 -23.71 19.30 49.54
C LEU A 466 -22.67 19.79 50.56
N MET A 467 -21.51 20.20 50.07
CA MET A 467 -20.38 20.64 50.89
C MET A 467 -20.47 22.11 51.29
N ALA A 468 -20.89 22.98 50.37
CA ALA A 468 -21.00 24.42 50.62
C ALA A 468 -22.14 25.07 49.83
N VAL A 469 -22.73 26.11 50.40
CA VAL A 469 -23.71 26.99 49.74
C VAL A 469 -23.21 28.42 49.84
N LEU A 470 -22.84 28.98 48.69
CA LEU A 470 -22.27 30.32 48.57
C LEU A 470 -23.40 31.30 48.20
N ARG A 471 -23.63 32.30 49.05
CA ARG A 471 -24.70 33.30 48.89
C ARG A 471 -24.10 34.70 48.85
N GLY A 472 -24.43 35.47 47.81
CA GLY A 472 -24.00 36.86 47.71
C GLY A 472 -24.42 37.57 46.42
N HIS A 473 -24.56 36.85 45.30
CA HIS A 473 -25.12 37.43 44.09
C HIS A 473 -26.60 37.80 44.28
N THR A 474 -27.00 38.92 43.68
CA THR A 474 -28.40 39.39 43.71
C THR A 474 -29.18 38.88 42.51
N ASN A 475 -28.53 38.78 41.34
CA ASN A 475 -29.09 38.24 40.10
C ASN A 475 -28.47 36.86 39.76
N GLN A 476 -28.83 36.34 38.59
CA GLN A 476 -28.34 35.04 38.10
C GLN A 476 -26.82 35.04 37.91
N VAL A 477 -26.18 33.96 38.37
CA VAL A 477 -24.77 33.67 38.15
C VAL A 477 -24.59 33.11 36.74
N ASN A 478 -23.69 33.70 35.96
CA ASN A 478 -23.50 33.37 34.55
C ASN A 478 -22.30 32.44 34.33
N SER A 479 -21.19 32.64 35.03
CA SER A 479 -19.99 31.82 34.90
C SER A 479 -19.37 31.50 36.26
N LEU A 480 -18.72 30.33 36.31
CA LEU A 480 -18.04 29.76 37.48
C LEU A 480 -16.64 29.32 37.07
N LEU A 481 -15.65 29.64 37.89
CA LEU A 481 -14.26 29.32 37.59
C LEU A 481 -13.51 28.89 38.84
N TRP A 482 -12.94 27.70 38.81
CA TRP A 482 -12.13 27.17 39.90
C TRP A 482 -10.73 27.76 39.85
N LYS A 483 -10.14 28.01 41.02
CA LYS A 483 -8.69 28.26 41.11
C LYS A 483 -7.93 26.93 40.96
N ALA A 484 -6.69 26.97 40.47
CA ALA A 484 -5.86 25.78 40.28
C ALA A 484 -5.62 24.94 41.56
N ASP A 485 -5.78 25.54 42.74
CA ASP A 485 -5.67 24.86 44.04
C ASP A 485 -6.96 24.16 44.50
N ASP A 486 -8.06 24.30 43.74
CA ASP A 486 -9.42 23.84 44.08
C ASP A 486 -9.94 24.33 45.45
N ARG A 487 -9.29 25.31 46.08
CA ARG A 487 -9.71 25.86 47.40
C ARG A 487 -10.62 27.06 47.27
N LYS A 488 -10.43 27.82 46.20
CA LYS A 488 -11.21 29.02 45.91
C LYS A 488 -11.98 28.88 44.60
N LEU A 489 -13.13 29.54 44.55
CA LEU A 489 -14.01 29.62 43.39
C LEU A 489 -14.26 31.08 43.05
N MET A 490 -14.25 31.43 41.77
CA MET A 490 -14.64 32.74 41.26
C MET A 490 -16.00 32.63 40.58
N SER A 491 -16.82 33.67 40.69
CA SER A 491 -18.12 33.74 40.01
C SER A 491 -18.40 35.13 39.48
N CYS A 492 -19.10 35.20 38.34
CA CYS A 492 -19.68 36.44 37.83
C CYS A 492 -21.20 36.31 37.68
N GLY A 493 -21.90 37.43 37.83
CA GLY A 493 -23.35 37.47 37.72
C GLY A 493 -23.88 38.61 36.85
N SER A 494 -25.16 38.48 36.53
CA SER A 494 -25.95 39.52 35.85
C SER A 494 -26.26 40.73 36.74
N ASP A 495 -25.77 40.73 37.97
CA ASP A 495 -25.78 41.88 38.88
C ASP A 495 -24.58 42.81 38.67
N GLY A 496 -23.66 42.43 37.78
CA GLY A 496 -22.43 43.16 37.54
C GLY A 496 -21.41 42.99 38.64
N SER A 497 -21.54 41.96 39.47
CA SER A 497 -20.57 41.62 40.50
C SER A 497 -19.71 40.43 40.09
N ILE A 498 -18.44 40.47 40.51
CA ILE A 498 -17.49 39.36 40.45
C ILE A 498 -17.02 39.07 41.87
N PHE A 499 -17.22 37.84 42.33
CA PHE A 499 -16.88 37.43 43.69
C PHE A 499 -15.83 36.31 43.71
N GLN A 500 -14.96 36.37 44.73
CA GLN A 500 -14.09 35.27 45.13
C GLN A 500 -14.68 34.59 46.36
N TRP A 501 -14.70 33.25 46.35
CA TRP A 501 -15.23 32.42 47.42
C TRP A 501 -14.13 31.53 47.98
N ASP A 502 -14.09 31.40 49.31
CA ASP A 502 -13.30 30.37 49.98
C ASP A 502 -14.20 29.21 50.38
N LEU A 503 -13.87 28.00 49.93
CA LEU A 503 -14.72 26.82 50.11
C LEU A 503 -14.69 26.28 51.53
N ARG A 504 -13.58 26.45 52.26
CA ARG A 504 -13.47 25.94 53.63
C ARG A 504 -14.39 26.70 54.57
N SER A 505 -14.48 28.01 54.37
CA SER A 505 -15.28 28.92 55.19
C SER A 505 -16.66 29.21 54.60
N ALA A 506 -16.89 28.87 53.33
CA ALA A 506 -18.12 29.11 52.57
C ALA A 506 -18.56 30.60 52.57
N ILE A 507 -17.60 31.51 52.66
CA ILE A 507 -17.82 32.97 52.64
C ILE A 507 -17.08 33.63 51.48
N LYS A 508 -17.56 34.82 51.12
CA LYS A 508 -16.87 35.70 50.16
C LYS A 508 -15.55 36.22 50.75
N VAL A 509 -14.52 36.27 49.92
CA VAL A 509 -13.20 36.82 50.24
C VAL A 509 -13.12 38.22 49.63
N GLY A 510 -13.11 39.26 50.47
CA GLY A 510 -13.14 40.67 50.04
C GLY A 510 -14.54 41.20 49.66
N GLU A 511 -14.61 42.45 49.21
CA GLU A 511 -15.88 43.07 48.76
C GLU A 511 -16.26 42.69 47.32
N GLY A 512 -15.30 42.21 46.52
CA GLY A 512 -15.49 41.86 45.10
C GLY A 512 -15.52 43.08 44.17
N HIS A 513 -15.39 42.83 42.86
CA HIS A 513 -15.54 43.89 41.86
C HIS A 513 -17.02 44.05 41.49
N THR A 514 -17.56 45.27 41.53
CA THR A 514 -18.98 45.50 41.17
C THR A 514 -19.14 46.69 40.22
N HIS A 515 -19.76 46.46 39.07
CA HIS A 515 -20.14 47.47 38.09
C HIS A 515 -21.66 47.39 37.77
N PRO A 516 -22.51 48.22 38.39
CA PRO A 516 -23.97 48.06 38.40
C PRO A 516 -24.72 48.14 37.05
N ARG A 517 -24.02 48.43 35.94
CA ARG A 517 -24.61 48.55 34.59
C ARG A 517 -24.03 47.55 33.58
N CYS A 518 -23.12 46.69 34.00
CA CYS A 518 -22.51 45.68 33.15
C CYS A 518 -22.96 44.30 33.59
N ASN A 519 -23.51 43.50 32.68
CA ASN A 519 -23.76 42.09 32.93
C ASN A 519 -22.54 41.30 32.43
N TYR A 520 -21.83 40.66 33.34
CA TYR A 520 -20.65 39.85 33.00
C TYR A 520 -21.09 38.49 32.46
N HIS A 521 -20.62 38.13 31.26
CA HIS A 521 -20.97 36.88 30.59
C HIS A 521 -20.04 35.74 30.99
N ASP A 522 -18.72 35.96 30.97
CA ASP A 522 -17.74 34.93 31.27
C ASP A 522 -16.50 35.47 31.99
N LEU A 523 -15.73 34.56 32.58
CA LEU A 523 -14.50 34.82 33.32
C LEU A 523 -13.39 33.86 32.89
N SER A 524 -12.17 34.37 32.81
CA SER A 524 -10.96 33.53 32.71
C SER A 524 -9.89 33.98 33.70
N LEU A 525 -9.12 33.02 34.20
CA LEU A 525 -8.13 33.22 35.26
C LEU A 525 -6.75 32.94 34.70
N SER A 526 -5.82 33.85 34.98
CA SER A 526 -4.41 33.65 34.68
C SER A 526 -3.83 32.43 35.42
N SER A 527 -2.87 31.74 34.81
CA SER A 527 -2.25 30.53 35.39
C SER A 527 -1.54 30.79 36.74
N ASP A 528 -1.02 32.01 36.93
CA ASP A 528 -0.45 32.46 38.21
C ASP A 528 -1.52 32.80 39.27
N SER A 529 -2.80 32.76 38.90
CA SER A 529 -3.96 33.13 39.71
C SER A 529 -3.91 34.55 40.30
N SER A 530 -3.19 35.47 39.65
CA SER A 530 -3.09 36.88 40.07
C SER A 530 -4.15 37.75 39.37
N MET A 531 -4.27 37.59 38.05
CA MET A 531 -5.16 38.38 37.19
C MET A 531 -6.38 37.58 36.73
N LEU A 532 -7.50 38.29 36.60
CA LEU A 532 -8.78 37.81 36.10
C LEU A 532 -9.21 38.64 34.89
N PHE A 533 -9.64 37.99 33.82
CA PHE A 533 -10.23 38.65 32.65
C PHE A 533 -11.74 38.44 32.63
N ALA A 534 -12.48 39.52 32.41
CA ALA A 534 -13.94 39.50 32.39
C ALA A 534 -14.48 40.23 31.15
N THR A 535 -15.55 39.67 30.58
CA THR A 535 -16.32 40.25 29.47
C THR A 535 -17.75 40.48 29.90
N GLY A 536 -18.35 41.55 29.38
CA GLY A 536 -19.75 41.84 29.67
C GLY A 536 -20.44 42.70 28.61
N THR A 537 -21.67 43.11 28.93
CA THR A 537 -22.55 43.87 28.01
C THR A 537 -22.06 45.28 27.70
N ASP A 538 -21.02 45.77 28.38
CA ASP A 538 -20.41 47.07 28.07
C ASP A 538 -19.48 47.03 26.84
N GLY A 539 -19.25 45.85 26.25
CA GLY A 539 -18.38 45.68 25.09
C GLY A 539 -16.90 45.89 25.40
N THR A 540 -16.53 45.85 26.68
CA THR A 540 -15.14 45.97 27.14
C THR A 540 -14.61 44.65 27.67
N LEU A 541 -13.32 44.42 27.44
CA LEU A 541 -12.55 43.37 28.10
C LEU A 541 -11.82 44.00 29.30
N LYS A 542 -12.10 43.49 30.50
CA LYS A 542 -11.53 44.03 31.75
C LYS A 542 -10.50 43.08 32.33
N GLU A 543 -9.33 43.61 32.66
CA GLU A 543 -8.29 42.94 33.44
C GLU A 543 -8.39 43.40 34.89
N ILE A 544 -8.60 42.46 35.81
CA ILE A 544 -8.86 42.72 37.23
C ILE A 544 -7.83 41.97 38.07
N ASP A 545 -7.09 42.70 38.90
CA ASP A 545 -6.21 42.11 39.90
C ASP A 545 -7.04 41.60 41.09
N ILE A 546 -6.90 40.30 41.39
CA ILE A 546 -7.67 39.62 42.44
C ILE A 546 -7.32 40.16 43.84
N ALA A 547 -6.07 40.61 44.07
CA ALA A 547 -5.66 41.15 45.35
C ALA A 547 -6.22 42.56 45.59
N ALA A 548 -6.28 43.38 44.54
CA ALA A 548 -6.73 44.77 44.61
C ALA A 548 -8.25 44.94 44.44
N GLY A 549 -8.93 44.00 43.75
CA GLY A 549 -10.38 44.03 43.52
C GLY A 549 -10.87 45.13 42.57
N THR A 550 -9.97 45.85 41.92
CA THR A 550 -10.25 46.95 40.98
C THR A 550 -9.73 46.62 39.58
N PRO A 551 -10.39 47.10 38.51
CA PRO A 551 -9.95 46.86 37.15
C PRO A 551 -8.67 47.66 36.88
N GLN A 552 -7.62 46.97 36.43
CA GLN A 552 -6.33 47.56 36.05
C GLN A 552 -6.42 48.19 34.65
N VAL A 553 -7.02 47.48 33.69
CA VAL A 553 -7.12 47.89 32.29
C VAL A 553 -8.51 47.57 31.76
N GLU A 554 -9.13 48.53 31.07
CA GLU A 554 -10.36 48.34 30.30
C GLU A 554 -10.05 48.55 28.82
N HIS A 555 -10.23 47.51 28.01
CA HIS A 555 -10.00 47.56 26.57
C HIS A 555 -11.34 47.56 25.84
N ASN A 556 -11.60 48.59 25.01
CA ASN A 556 -12.84 48.71 24.25
C ASN A 556 -12.77 47.85 22.98
N CYS A 557 -13.62 46.82 22.89
CA CYS A 557 -13.58 45.85 21.80
C CYS A 557 -14.52 46.22 20.64
N GLY A 558 -15.39 47.22 20.81
CA GLY A 558 -16.36 47.69 19.80
C GLY A 558 -17.42 46.66 19.37
N VAL A 559 -17.43 45.47 19.98
CA VAL A 559 -18.33 44.33 19.72
C VAL A 559 -18.54 43.59 21.04
N LEU A 560 -19.74 43.05 21.27
CA LEU A 560 -20.00 42.21 22.43
C LEU A 560 -19.18 40.91 22.39
N LEU A 561 -18.35 40.70 23.42
CA LEU A 561 -17.63 39.46 23.65
C LEU A 561 -18.41 38.59 24.65
N GLY A 562 -18.52 37.30 24.34
CA GLY A 562 -19.12 36.30 25.21
C GLY A 562 -18.04 35.49 25.93
N PRO A 563 -17.79 34.23 25.50
CA PRO A 563 -16.96 33.30 26.23
C PRO A 563 -15.46 33.62 26.12
N LEU A 564 -14.71 33.34 27.18
CA LEU A 564 -13.27 33.58 27.29
C LEU A 564 -12.51 32.27 27.54
N ALA A 565 -11.31 32.17 26.96
CA ALA A 565 -10.35 31.11 27.28
C ALA A 565 -8.93 31.64 27.21
N ILE A 566 -8.12 31.35 28.22
CA ILE A 566 -6.73 31.78 28.32
C ILE A 566 -5.80 30.57 28.31
N THR A 567 -4.66 30.67 27.62
CA THR A 567 -3.67 29.60 27.62
C THR A 567 -2.98 29.49 28.97
N THR A 568 -2.63 28.28 29.41
CA THR A 568 -1.90 28.07 30.69
C THR A 568 -0.55 28.79 30.74
N SER A 569 0.04 29.05 29.58
CA SER A 569 1.28 29.82 29.40
C SER A 569 1.10 31.35 29.49
N GLN A 570 -0.15 31.83 29.50
CA GLN A 570 -0.52 33.26 29.49
C GLN A 570 0.03 34.04 28.29
N GLN A 571 0.18 33.40 27.13
CA GLN A 571 0.58 34.11 25.91
C GLN A 571 -0.61 34.67 25.14
N PHE A 572 -1.73 33.95 25.15
CA PHE A 572 -2.91 34.29 24.37
C PHE A 572 -4.19 34.21 25.21
N LEU A 573 -5.07 35.18 24.98
CA LEU A 573 -6.43 35.21 25.45
C LEU A 573 -7.36 35.14 24.24
N PHE A 574 -8.22 34.15 24.21
CA PHE A 574 -9.22 33.95 23.18
C PHE A 574 -10.59 34.41 23.70
N ALA A 575 -11.28 35.22 22.90
CA ALA A 575 -12.61 35.71 23.19
C ALA A 575 -13.55 35.43 22.01
N GLY A 576 -14.69 34.79 22.26
CA GLY A 576 -15.74 34.60 21.25
C GLY A 576 -16.63 35.83 21.15
N THR A 577 -17.04 36.22 19.94
CA THR A 577 -18.05 37.27 19.76
C THR A 577 -19.45 36.73 19.96
N ALA A 578 -20.29 37.51 20.66
CA ALA A 578 -21.64 37.10 21.07
C ALA A 578 -22.76 37.99 20.49
N GLU A 579 -22.50 38.71 19.41
CA GLU A 579 -23.51 39.57 18.77
C GLU A 579 -24.60 38.74 18.06
N PRO A 580 -25.91 38.95 18.33
CA PRO A 580 -27.01 38.15 17.76
C PRO A 580 -27.22 38.27 16.23
N HIS A 581 -26.59 39.24 15.58
CA HIS A 581 -26.79 39.55 14.15
C HIS A 581 -25.52 39.47 13.31
N ARG A 582 -24.41 39.02 13.90
CA ARG A 582 -23.11 38.89 13.24
C ARG A 582 -22.63 37.44 13.33
N PRO A 583 -21.96 36.91 12.31
CA PRO A 583 -21.24 35.64 12.41
C PRO A 583 -20.30 35.60 13.61
N GLY A 584 -20.35 34.52 14.37
CA GLY A 584 -19.48 34.28 15.49
C GLY A 584 -18.04 34.07 15.04
N CYS A 585 -17.14 34.89 15.57
CA CYS A 585 -15.70 34.79 15.38
C CYS A 585 -14.98 34.68 16.73
N ILE A 586 -13.75 34.19 16.68
CA ILE A 586 -12.84 34.14 17.82
C ILE A 586 -11.79 35.22 17.62
N ARG A 587 -11.65 36.10 18.61
CA ARG A 587 -10.58 37.09 18.69
C ARG A 587 -9.47 36.55 19.58
N ALA A 588 -8.25 36.51 19.04
CA ALA A 588 -7.05 36.19 19.79
C ALA A 588 -6.31 37.47 20.16
N TYR A 589 -6.23 37.75 21.45
CA TYR A 589 -5.44 38.82 22.04
C TYR A 589 -4.11 38.26 22.53
N LYS A 590 -3.03 38.99 22.30
CA LYS A 590 -1.72 38.67 22.85
C LYS A 590 -1.60 39.30 24.24
N LEU A 591 -1.15 38.53 25.21
CA LEU A 591 -0.93 38.98 26.59
C LEU A 591 0.55 39.36 26.82
N PRO A 592 0.82 40.35 27.69
CA PRO A 592 -0.12 41.18 28.45
C PRO A 592 -0.88 42.18 27.54
N LEU A 593 -2.08 42.61 27.97
CA LEU A 593 -2.93 43.51 27.18
C LEU A 593 -2.39 44.93 27.20
N GLU A 594 -1.99 45.45 26.04
CA GLU A 594 -1.72 46.88 25.87
C GLU A 594 -3.04 47.66 25.62
N PRO A 595 -3.13 48.95 25.98
CA PRO A 595 -4.35 49.75 25.80
C PRO A 595 -4.86 49.77 24.35
N GLU A 596 -3.94 49.74 23.37
CA GLU A 596 -4.22 49.61 21.93
C GLU A 596 -3.81 48.22 21.39
N SER A 597 -4.05 47.15 22.16
CA SER A 597 -3.70 45.79 21.73
C SER A 597 -4.40 45.40 20.43
N SER A 598 -3.59 44.98 19.45
CA SER A 598 -4.09 44.39 18.21
C SER A 598 -4.60 42.97 18.48
N TYR A 599 -5.72 42.61 17.84
CA TYR A 599 -6.27 41.27 17.89
C TYR A 599 -6.23 40.62 16.50
N SER A 600 -6.13 39.29 16.47
CA SER A 600 -6.38 38.49 15.26
C SER A 600 -7.79 37.91 15.32
N GLU A 601 -8.58 38.07 14.26
CA GLU A 601 -9.95 37.55 14.18
C GLU A 601 -10.01 36.28 13.32
N PHE A 602 -10.66 35.23 13.83
CA PHE A 602 -10.80 33.93 13.17
C PHE A 602 -12.28 33.58 13.04
N GLN A 603 -12.75 33.34 11.81
CA GLN A 603 -14.15 33.01 11.54
C GLN A 603 -14.47 31.57 11.92
N CYS A 604 -15.66 31.33 12.48
CA CYS A 604 -16.10 29.99 12.88
C CYS A 604 -17.59 29.75 12.66
N HIS A 605 -18.44 30.48 13.37
CA HIS A 605 -19.86 30.18 13.51
C HIS A 605 -20.69 31.20 12.70
N ASP A 606 -21.87 30.79 12.24
CA ASP A 606 -22.83 31.67 11.56
C ASP A 606 -23.57 32.57 12.56
N MET A 607 -23.66 32.12 13.81
CA MET A 607 -24.27 32.83 14.95
C MET A 607 -23.23 33.05 16.05
N ALA A 608 -23.64 33.71 17.14
CA ALA A 608 -22.82 33.95 18.32
C ALA A 608 -22.08 32.70 18.84
N VAL A 609 -20.86 32.91 19.34
CA VAL A 609 -20.09 31.85 20.01
C VAL A 609 -20.68 31.62 21.39
N ALA A 610 -21.26 30.45 21.62
CA ALA A 610 -21.92 30.09 22.85
C ALA A 610 -20.93 29.74 23.97
N ARG A 611 -19.90 28.93 23.66
CA ARG A 611 -18.86 28.51 24.62
C ARG A 611 -17.51 28.34 23.95
N LEU A 612 -16.47 28.53 24.75
CA LEU A 612 -15.08 28.36 24.36
C LEU A 612 -14.33 27.56 25.44
N ARG A 613 -13.54 26.56 25.04
CA ARG A 613 -12.75 25.72 25.95
C ARG A 613 -11.42 25.35 25.30
N LEU A 614 -10.35 25.33 26.09
CA LEU A 614 -9.04 24.81 25.68
C LEU A 614 -8.88 23.35 26.11
N SER A 615 -8.10 22.59 25.35
CA SER A 615 -7.53 21.34 25.83
C SER A 615 -6.53 21.62 26.94
N HIS A 616 -6.33 20.64 27.83
CA HIS A 616 -5.44 20.81 28.98
C HIS A 616 -3.98 21.10 28.60
N ASP A 617 -3.53 20.58 27.46
CA ASP A 617 -2.21 20.80 26.87
C ASP A 617 -2.10 22.09 26.04
N ASN A 618 -3.17 22.90 25.98
CA ASN A 618 -3.34 24.09 25.14
C ASN A 618 -3.21 23.87 23.63
N GLN A 619 -3.06 22.64 23.14
CA GLN A 619 -2.88 22.38 21.70
C GLN A 619 -4.15 22.66 20.89
N TYR A 620 -5.33 22.48 21.49
CA TYR A 620 -6.60 22.62 20.82
C TYR A 620 -7.51 23.63 21.54
N LEU A 621 -8.17 24.46 20.74
CA LEU A 621 -9.24 25.36 21.16
C LEU A 621 -10.55 24.88 20.53
N PHE A 622 -11.55 24.63 21.37
CA PHE A 622 -12.87 24.18 21.00
C PHE A 622 -13.85 25.34 21.14
N SER A 623 -14.59 25.64 20.08
CA SER A 623 -15.67 26.61 20.09
C SER A 623 -16.98 25.97 19.64
N VAL A 624 -18.08 26.36 20.28
CA VAL A 624 -19.42 25.95 19.88
C VAL A 624 -20.28 27.19 19.64
N GLY A 625 -21.12 27.11 18.63
CA GLY A 625 -22.01 28.19 18.23
C GLY A 625 -23.48 27.90 18.54
N ASP A 626 -24.26 28.97 18.59
CA ASP A 626 -25.73 28.93 18.61
C ASP A 626 -26.33 28.37 17.30
N ASP A 627 -25.50 28.20 16.27
CA ASP A 627 -25.84 27.62 14.97
C ASP A 627 -25.74 26.09 14.93
N GLY A 628 -25.29 25.46 16.02
CA GLY A 628 -25.21 24.00 16.14
C GLY A 628 -23.89 23.42 15.67
N SER A 629 -22.93 24.28 15.37
CA SER A 629 -21.60 23.86 14.93
C SER A 629 -20.59 23.83 16.07
N LEU A 630 -19.68 22.85 15.99
CA LEU A 630 -18.54 22.67 16.87
C LEU A 630 -17.27 22.80 16.02
N CYS A 631 -16.40 23.74 16.37
CA CYS A 631 -15.16 24.00 15.67
C CYS A 631 -13.97 23.65 16.56
N ILE A 632 -12.98 23.00 15.95
CA ILE A 632 -11.73 22.59 16.57
C ILE A 632 -10.60 23.34 15.88
N PHE A 633 -9.89 24.14 16.65
CA PHE A 633 -8.71 24.86 16.23
C PHE A 633 -7.47 24.26 16.86
N GLU A 634 -6.39 24.15 16.09
CA GLU A 634 -5.05 23.92 16.60
C GLU A 634 -4.42 25.27 16.94
N THR A 635 -3.88 25.41 18.15
CA THR A 635 -3.18 26.62 18.58
C THR A 635 -1.69 26.49 18.27
N LYS A 636 -1.11 27.53 17.66
CA LYS A 636 0.33 27.61 17.38
C LYS A 636 0.97 28.54 18.39
N GLU A 637 1.10 28.03 19.60
CA GLU A 637 1.97 28.67 20.55
C GLU A 637 3.42 28.53 20.05
N LEU A 638 4.04 29.64 19.63
CA LEU A 638 5.43 29.62 19.19
C LEU A 638 6.28 29.05 20.33
N SER A 639 6.73 27.82 20.16
CA SER A 639 7.85 27.26 20.89
C SER A 639 9.11 28.03 20.53
N SER A 640 9.24 29.27 21.01
CA SER A 640 10.47 30.04 21.02
C SER A 640 11.42 29.51 22.10
N SER A 641 11.60 28.19 22.12
CA SER A 641 12.70 27.53 22.78
C SER A 641 13.26 26.47 21.82
N LYS A 642 14.03 26.94 20.84
CA LYS A 642 15.02 26.10 20.14
C LYS A 642 16.23 25.77 21.06
N LEU A 643 16.10 25.95 22.37
CA LEU A 643 17.12 25.68 23.38
C LEU A 643 16.48 25.06 24.64
N LYS A 644 15.91 23.86 24.50
CA LYS A 644 15.96 22.79 25.50
C LYS A 644 15.57 21.50 24.81
N GLY A 645 16.53 20.59 24.71
CA GLY A 645 16.46 19.42 23.85
C GLY A 645 15.42 18.41 24.30
N ARG A 646 14.87 17.70 23.30
CA ARG A 646 14.36 16.30 23.24
C ARG A 646 13.54 15.67 24.40
N SER A 647 13.47 16.25 25.59
CA SER A 647 12.90 15.66 26.79
C SER A 647 11.45 16.07 27.07
N GLU A 648 10.93 17.15 26.49
CA GLU A 648 9.53 17.57 26.73
C GLU A 648 8.53 16.89 25.80
N ARG A 649 8.94 16.50 24.58
CA ARG A 649 8.10 15.67 23.68
C ARG A 649 7.98 14.21 24.14
N GLU A 650 8.91 13.73 24.95
CA GLU A 650 8.84 12.39 25.55
C GLU A 650 7.96 12.34 26.82
N ASN A 651 7.56 13.50 27.37
CA ASN A 651 6.80 13.61 28.62
C ASN A 651 5.34 14.08 28.45
N ALA A 652 4.81 14.13 27.22
CA ALA A 652 3.37 14.23 27.05
C ALA A 652 2.74 12.94 27.61
N MET A 653 2.14 13.02 28.81
CA MET A 653 1.43 11.88 29.39
C MET A 653 0.45 11.34 28.37
N ALA A 654 0.60 10.07 28.02
CA ALA A 654 -0.35 9.38 27.15
C ALA A 654 -1.76 9.48 27.77
N PHE A 655 -2.76 9.66 26.91
CA PHE A 655 -4.15 9.64 27.34
C PHE A 655 -4.50 8.28 27.95
N ALA A 656 -5.43 8.28 28.91
CA ALA A 656 -5.91 7.06 29.55
C ALA A 656 -6.91 6.32 28.64
N GLU A 657 -6.68 5.02 28.44
CA GLU A 657 -7.53 4.15 27.61
C GLU A 657 -8.61 3.41 28.40
N GLU A 658 -8.70 3.63 29.71
CA GLU A 658 -9.66 2.92 30.58
C GLU A 658 -11.11 3.26 30.21
N ILE A 659 -11.97 2.26 29.98
CA ILE A 659 -13.40 2.46 29.67
C ILE A 659 -14.25 1.81 30.75
N LEU A 660 -15.37 2.45 31.13
CA LEU A 660 -16.36 1.83 32.02
C LEU A 660 -17.28 0.90 31.22
N VAL A 661 -17.42 -0.33 31.67
CA VAL A 661 -18.37 -1.31 31.13
C VAL A 661 -19.16 -1.89 32.29
N THR A 662 -20.46 -2.10 32.12
CA THR A 662 -21.23 -2.78 33.17
C THR A 662 -20.92 -4.27 33.15
N LYS A 663 -21.04 -4.93 34.31
CA LYS A 663 -20.79 -6.38 34.41
C LYS A 663 -21.70 -7.19 33.48
N SER A 664 -22.98 -6.80 33.36
CA SER A 664 -23.94 -7.47 32.48
C SER A 664 -23.56 -7.32 31.00
N ASP A 665 -23.18 -6.11 30.57
CA ASP A 665 -22.80 -5.88 29.17
C ASP A 665 -21.53 -6.66 28.83
N LEU A 666 -20.58 -6.77 29.77
CA LEU A 666 -19.38 -7.58 29.58
C LEU A 666 -19.70 -9.08 29.46
N GLU A 667 -20.64 -9.60 30.27
CA GLU A 667 -21.10 -10.98 30.18
C GLU A 667 -21.82 -11.27 28.86
N GLU A 668 -22.68 -10.36 28.40
CA GLU A 668 -23.40 -10.46 27.12
C GLU A 668 -22.45 -10.37 25.91
N LYS A 669 -21.47 -9.44 25.94
CA LYS A 669 -20.44 -9.33 24.89
C LYS A 669 -19.55 -10.56 24.86
N ASN A 670 -19.24 -11.16 26.01
CA ASN A 670 -18.49 -12.42 26.06
C ASN A 670 -19.31 -13.59 25.49
N GLN A 671 -20.62 -13.64 25.76
CA GLN A 671 -21.49 -14.66 25.18
C GLN A 671 -21.61 -14.48 23.65
N THR A 672 -21.91 -13.28 23.17
CA THR A 672 -21.98 -12.99 21.73
C THR A 672 -20.63 -13.24 21.03
N MET A 673 -19.50 -12.95 21.68
CA MET A 673 -18.18 -13.31 21.17
C MET A 673 -18.01 -14.84 21.03
N GLN A 674 -18.51 -15.63 21.98
CA GLN A 674 -18.47 -17.10 21.88
C GLN A 674 -19.39 -17.61 20.76
N GLU A 675 -20.59 -17.06 20.61
CA GLU A 675 -21.52 -17.41 19.54
C GLU A 675 -20.98 -17.03 18.15
N LEU A 676 -20.39 -15.83 18.01
CA LEU A 676 -19.73 -15.39 16.78
C LEU A 676 -18.53 -16.26 16.45
N LYS A 677 -17.71 -16.65 17.43
CA LYS A 677 -16.62 -17.61 17.22
C LYS A 677 -17.13 -18.94 16.69
N ALA A 678 -18.18 -19.49 17.30
CA ALA A 678 -18.81 -20.72 16.80
C ALA A 678 -19.36 -20.57 15.38
N LYS A 679 -19.96 -19.42 15.05
CA LYS A 679 -20.48 -19.13 13.71
C LYS A 679 -19.37 -18.92 12.68
N VAL A 680 -18.24 -18.30 13.07
CA VAL A 680 -17.04 -18.20 12.22
C VAL A 680 -16.48 -19.60 11.96
N ASP A 681 -16.42 -20.46 12.97
CA ASP A 681 -15.97 -21.86 12.80
C ASP A 681 -16.92 -22.63 11.85
N GLU A 682 -18.23 -22.41 11.95
CA GLU A 682 -19.21 -23.01 11.03
C GLU A 682 -19.08 -22.46 9.59
N LEU A 683 -18.94 -21.14 9.43
CA LEU A 683 -18.78 -20.50 8.13
C LEU A 683 -17.44 -20.87 7.48
N THR A 684 -16.37 -21.01 8.25
CA THR A 684 -15.08 -21.47 7.74
C THR A 684 -15.17 -22.92 7.28
N LEU A 685 -15.86 -23.80 8.02
CA LEU A 685 -16.13 -25.16 7.58
C LEU A 685 -17.00 -25.17 6.31
N HIS A 686 -18.03 -24.31 6.22
CA HIS A 686 -18.87 -24.20 5.04
C HIS A 686 -18.10 -23.68 3.82
N ASN A 687 -17.27 -22.65 4.00
CA ASN A 687 -16.42 -22.11 2.94
C ASN A 687 -15.36 -23.12 2.50
N GLU A 688 -14.74 -23.86 3.43
CA GLU A 688 -13.81 -24.95 3.11
C GLU A 688 -14.53 -26.04 2.30
N TYR A 689 -15.76 -26.40 2.68
CA TYR A 689 -16.59 -27.33 1.92
C TYR A 689 -16.92 -26.82 0.51
N GLN A 690 -17.30 -25.55 0.37
CA GLN A 690 -17.57 -24.93 -0.94
C GLN A 690 -16.31 -24.85 -1.82
N LEU A 691 -15.16 -24.51 -1.23
CA LEU A 691 -13.88 -24.51 -1.92
C LEU A 691 -13.53 -25.92 -2.40
N ARG A 692 -13.70 -26.95 -1.57
CA ARG A 692 -13.50 -28.35 -1.99
C ARG A 692 -14.42 -28.76 -3.13
N LEU A 693 -15.69 -28.35 -3.12
CA LEU A 693 -16.61 -28.60 -4.23
C LEU A 693 -16.16 -27.91 -5.52
N LYS A 694 -15.67 -26.67 -5.43
CA LYS A 694 -15.12 -25.94 -6.58
C LYS A 694 -13.84 -26.57 -7.09
N ASP A 695 -12.93 -26.97 -6.21
CA ASP A 695 -11.68 -27.66 -6.58
C ASP A 695 -11.96 -29.00 -7.24
N MET A 696 -12.95 -29.75 -6.75
CA MET A 696 -13.39 -30.99 -7.40
C MET A 696 -13.90 -30.71 -8.82
N ASN A 697 -14.73 -29.69 -8.99
CA ASN A 697 -15.28 -29.29 -10.28
C ASN A 697 -14.18 -28.75 -11.24
N TYR A 698 -13.20 -28.01 -10.72
CA TYR A 698 -12.04 -27.58 -11.51
C TYR A 698 -11.14 -28.75 -11.89
N LYS A 699 -10.91 -29.72 -10.99
CA LYS A 699 -10.18 -30.94 -11.30
C LYS A 699 -10.87 -31.76 -12.38
N GLU A 700 -12.20 -31.91 -12.31
CA GLU A 700 -12.99 -32.57 -13.37
C GLU A 700 -12.84 -31.83 -14.71
N LYS A 701 -12.96 -30.50 -14.73
CA LYS A 701 -12.76 -29.72 -15.96
C LYS A 701 -11.34 -29.81 -16.52
N ILE A 702 -10.33 -29.77 -15.66
CA ILE A 702 -8.93 -29.93 -16.07
C ILE A 702 -8.73 -31.33 -16.64
N GLN A 703 -9.31 -32.37 -16.03
CA GLN A 703 -9.26 -33.73 -16.53
C GLN A 703 -9.96 -33.83 -17.91
N GLU A 704 -11.16 -33.30 -18.07
CA GLU A 704 -11.86 -33.28 -19.36
C GLU A 704 -11.06 -32.57 -20.46
N VAL A 705 -10.42 -31.45 -20.12
CA VAL A 705 -9.56 -30.70 -21.06
C VAL A 705 -8.28 -31.49 -21.37
N SER A 706 -7.68 -32.12 -20.38
CA SER A 706 -6.51 -32.99 -20.55
C SER A 706 -6.83 -34.21 -21.42
N ASP A 707 -7.99 -34.83 -21.22
CA ASP A 707 -8.45 -35.98 -22.00
C ASP A 707 -8.73 -35.57 -23.46
N LYS A 708 -9.26 -34.36 -23.69
CA LYS A 708 -9.40 -33.78 -25.04
C LYS A 708 -8.04 -33.53 -25.70
N PHE A 709 -7.11 -32.88 -25.00
CA PHE A 709 -5.77 -32.61 -25.54
C PHE A 709 -5.00 -33.89 -25.82
N THR A 710 -5.11 -34.90 -24.96
CA THR A 710 -4.47 -36.20 -25.21
C THR A 710 -5.10 -36.92 -26.39
N SER A 711 -6.43 -36.85 -26.55
CA SER A 711 -7.11 -37.36 -27.75
C SER A 711 -6.64 -36.67 -29.02
N GLU A 712 -6.59 -35.33 -29.04
CA GLU A 712 -6.08 -34.55 -30.19
C GLU A 712 -4.61 -34.88 -30.47
N LEU A 713 -3.77 -34.97 -29.44
CA LEU A 713 -2.37 -35.35 -29.57
C LEU A 713 -2.21 -36.76 -30.16
N THR A 714 -3.04 -37.72 -29.74
CA THR A 714 -3.01 -39.08 -30.32
C THR A 714 -3.45 -39.08 -31.78
N GLN A 715 -4.46 -38.27 -32.13
CA GLN A 715 -4.92 -38.14 -33.51
C GLN A 715 -3.85 -37.49 -34.41
N ASP A 716 -3.18 -36.45 -33.92
CA ASP A 716 -2.08 -35.79 -34.64
C ASP A 716 -0.85 -36.68 -34.74
N LYS A 717 -0.51 -37.45 -33.70
CA LYS A 717 0.55 -38.45 -33.77
C LYS A 717 0.25 -39.49 -34.84
N GLN A 718 -0.99 -39.98 -34.91
CA GLN A 718 -1.41 -40.95 -35.92
C GLN A 718 -1.35 -40.34 -37.32
N ARG A 719 -1.77 -39.09 -37.48
CA ARG A 719 -1.63 -38.36 -38.74
C ARG A 719 -0.17 -38.18 -39.16
N CYS A 720 0.74 -37.92 -38.22
CA CYS A 720 2.17 -37.85 -38.48
C CYS A 720 2.76 -39.21 -38.85
N THR A 721 2.30 -40.32 -38.26
CA THR A 721 2.76 -41.66 -38.66
C THR A 721 2.27 -42.01 -40.06
N ASP A 722 1.01 -41.70 -40.37
CA ASP A 722 0.44 -41.97 -41.70
C ASP A 722 1.19 -41.15 -42.77
N LEU A 723 1.45 -39.86 -42.53
CA LEU A 723 2.25 -39.02 -43.43
C LEU A 723 3.70 -39.49 -43.56
N GLN A 724 4.28 -40.09 -42.52
CA GLN A 724 5.62 -40.68 -42.59
C GLN A 724 5.63 -41.97 -43.41
N GLU A 725 4.57 -42.76 -43.35
CA GLU A 725 4.40 -43.98 -44.13
C GLU A 725 4.19 -43.64 -45.61
N ASP A 726 3.29 -42.70 -45.93
CA ASP A 726 3.08 -42.16 -47.28
C ASP A 726 4.38 -41.60 -47.88
N LYS A 727 5.15 -40.85 -47.08
CA LYS A 727 6.46 -40.35 -47.51
C LYS A 727 7.42 -41.50 -47.84
N ARG A 728 7.45 -42.54 -47.01
CA ARG A 728 8.33 -43.70 -47.21
C ARG A 728 7.93 -44.51 -48.45
N GLU A 729 6.64 -44.67 -48.70
CA GLU A 729 6.12 -45.31 -49.93
C GLU A 729 6.50 -44.50 -51.17
N MET A 730 6.34 -43.18 -51.14
CA MET A 730 6.77 -42.30 -52.24
C MET A 730 8.28 -42.36 -52.48
N GLU A 731 9.10 -42.32 -51.42
CA GLU A 731 10.56 -42.46 -51.53
C GLU A 731 10.94 -43.82 -52.14
N ALA A 732 10.31 -44.92 -51.71
CA ALA A 732 10.55 -46.25 -52.28
C ALA A 732 10.12 -46.35 -53.76
N GLU A 733 9.02 -45.70 -54.15
CA GLU A 733 8.59 -45.65 -55.55
C GLU A 733 9.56 -44.85 -56.42
N TYR A 734 10.12 -43.75 -55.90
CA TYR A 734 11.15 -42.98 -56.59
C TYR A 734 12.47 -43.76 -56.71
N ASP A 735 12.90 -44.44 -55.65
CA ASP A 735 14.11 -45.28 -55.68
C ASP A 735 13.97 -46.45 -56.67
N ALA A 736 12.78 -47.06 -56.74
CA ALA A 736 12.49 -48.10 -57.73
C ALA A 736 12.57 -47.57 -59.17
N LYS A 737 11.99 -46.41 -59.44
CA LYS A 737 12.08 -45.74 -60.76
C LYS A 737 13.51 -45.36 -61.11
N LEU A 738 14.30 -44.93 -60.13
CA LEU A 738 15.71 -44.58 -60.33
C LEU A 738 16.53 -45.82 -60.65
N SER A 739 16.31 -46.92 -59.94
CA SER A 739 16.99 -48.20 -60.19
C SER A 739 16.62 -48.82 -61.54
N GLU A 740 15.37 -48.69 -61.99
CA GLU A 740 14.95 -49.13 -63.33
C GLU A 740 15.60 -48.29 -64.44
N LEU A 741 15.74 -46.98 -64.22
CA LEU A 741 16.46 -46.09 -65.14
C LEU A 741 17.97 -46.39 -65.18
N GLU A 742 18.58 -46.69 -64.02
CA GLU A 742 19.98 -47.10 -63.96
C GLU A 742 20.20 -48.46 -64.63
N ALA A 743 19.31 -49.44 -64.41
CA ALA A 743 19.38 -50.75 -65.04
C ALA A 743 19.25 -50.68 -66.57
N THR A 744 18.34 -49.85 -67.08
CA THR A 744 18.20 -49.63 -68.53
C THR A 744 19.44 -48.96 -69.12
N HIS A 745 19.99 -47.94 -68.45
CA HIS A 745 21.20 -47.26 -68.92
C HIS A 745 22.45 -48.16 -68.87
N THR A 746 22.60 -49.00 -67.84
CA THR A 746 23.69 -49.99 -67.77
C THR A 746 23.55 -51.07 -68.84
N HIS A 747 22.33 -51.53 -69.15
CA HIS A 747 22.09 -52.48 -70.23
C HIS A 747 22.43 -51.90 -71.61
N GLU A 748 22.11 -50.63 -71.86
CA GLU A 748 22.51 -49.94 -73.09
C GLU A 748 24.03 -49.78 -73.20
N LEU A 749 24.72 -49.45 -72.10
CA LEU A 749 26.18 -49.36 -72.06
C LEU A 749 26.86 -50.72 -72.29
N ASP A 750 26.35 -51.78 -71.67
CA ASP A 750 26.87 -53.14 -71.86
C ASP A 750 26.62 -53.64 -73.30
N GLY A 751 25.45 -53.36 -73.87
CA GLY A 751 25.16 -53.67 -75.28
C GLY A 751 26.12 -52.97 -76.24
N ILE A 752 26.49 -51.72 -75.96
CA ILE A 752 27.51 -51.00 -76.73
C ILE A 752 28.89 -51.66 -76.52
N ARG A 753 29.28 -51.97 -75.27
CA ARG A 753 30.57 -52.62 -74.97
C ARG A 753 30.73 -53.95 -75.71
N ASP A 754 29.73 -54.82 -75.66
CA ASP A 754 29.78 -56.14 -76.28
C ASP A 754 29.94 -56.05 -77.81
N THR A 755 29.31 -55.05 -78.44
CA THR A 755 29.47 -54.81 -79.89
C THR A 755 30.90 -54.35 -80.26
N TYR A 756 31.56 -53.59 -79.38
CA TYR A 756 32.95 -53.18 -79.57
C TYR A 756 33.93 -54.33 -79.30
N GLU A 757 33.71 -55.12 -78.26
CA GLU A 757 34.53 -56.29 -77.95
C GLU A 757 34.48 -57.34 -79.07
N ALA A 758 33.30 -57.59 -79.65
CA ALA A 758 33.16 -58.48 -80.80
C ALA A 758 33.95 -57.99 -82.03
N LYS A 759 33.98 -56.67 -82.29
CA LYS A 759 34.78 -56.07 -83.37
C LYS A 759 36.27 -56.22 -83.13
N ILE A 760 36.73 -56.00 -81.90
CA ILE A 760 38.15 -56.14 -81.54
C ILE A 760 38.58 -57.60 -81.73
N LYS A 761 37.78 -58.55 -81.24
CA LYS A 761 38.11 -59.98 -81.35
C LYS A 761 38.22 -60.46 -82.80
N ALA A 762 37.30 -60.03 -83.67
CA ALA A 762 37.36 -60.35 -85.10
C ALA A 762 38.62 -59.78 -85.78
N GLU A 763 39.09 -58.61 -85.37
CA GLU A 763 40.30 -58.01 -85.95
C GLU A 763 41.58 -58.69 -85.43
N VAL A 764 41.61 -59.14 -84.18
CA VAL A 764 42.71 -59.93 -83.62
C VAL A 764 42.86 -61.27 -84.35
N GLU A 765 41.76 -62.00 -84.57
CA GLU A 765 41.79 -63.27 -85.32
C GLU A 765 42.28 -63.09 -86.76
N ARG A 766 41.99 -61.93 -87.37
CA ARG A 766 42.48 -61.57 -88.71
C ARG A 766 43.97 -61.24 -88.72
N TYR A 767 44.46 -60.59 -87.66
CA TYR A 767 45.87 -60.26 -87.50
C TYR A 767 46.72 -61.52 -87.30
N ASP A 768 46.26 -62.46 -86.48
CA ASP A 768 46.97 -63.73 -86.24
C ASP A 768 47.08 -64.58 -87.50
N ALA A 769 46.04 -64.61 -88.34
CA ALA A 769 46.08 -65.31 -89.63
C ALA A 769 47.15 -64.73 -90.59
N LEU A 770 47.32 -63.40 -90.62
CA LEU A 770 48.34 -62.73 -91.44
C LEU A 770 49.76 -63.00 -90.94
N ILE A 771 49.96 -63.15 -89.62
CA ILE A 771 51.26 -63.51 -89.06
C ILE A 771 51.67 -64.91 -89.53
N GLN A 772 50.74 -65.85 -89.53
CA GLN A 772 51.01 -67.24 -89.91
C GLN A 772 51.40 -67.36 -91.40
N GLU A 773 50.73 -66.61 -92.29
CA GLU A 773 51.05 -66.58 -93.72
C GLU A 773 52.44 -65.96 -93.98
N ARG A 774 52.80 -64.90 -93.26
CA ARG A 774 54.15 -64.30 -93.32
C ARG A 774 55.24 -65.29 -92.92
N ASP A 775 55.03 -66.06 -91.85
CA ASP A 775 56.03 -67.00 -91.34
C ASP A 775 56.31 -68.15 -92.31
N GLU A 776 55.28 -68.61 -93.02
CA GLU A 776 55.43 -69.64 -94.06
C GLU A 776 56.17 -69.13 -95.31
N GLU A 777 56.07 -67.84 -95.65
CA GLU A 777 56.85 -67.25 -96.74
C GLU A 777 58.31 -67.00 -96.33
N THR A 778 58.58 -66.59 -95.09
CA THR A 778 59.95 -66.35 -94.62
C THR A 778 60.75 -67.65 -94.55
N ALA A 779 60.15 -68.74 -94.08
CA ALA A 779 60.82 -70.05 -94.04
C ALA A 779 61.23 -70.55 -95.44
N ARG A 780 60.40 -70.32 -96.47
CA ARG A 780 60.71 -70.70 -97.86
C ARG A 780 61.85 -69.87 -98.44
N TRP A 781 61.88 -68.57 -98.12
CA TRP A 781 62.95 -67.68 -98.58
C TRP A 781 64.30 -68.01 -97.95
N ASP A 782 64.33 -68.37 -96.66
CA ASP A 782 65.57 -68.73 -95.97
C ASP A 782 66.22 -70.00 -96.54
N GLU A 783 65.44 -71.00 -96.93
CA GLU A 783 65.95 -72.23 -97.54
C GLU A 783 66.61 -71.97 -98.91
N GLU A 784 66.02 -71.10 -99.73
CA GLU A 784 66.58 -70.71 -101.04
C GLU A 784 67.86 -69.88 -100.89
N ASN A 785 67.90 -69.00 -99.88
CA ASN A 785 69.06 -68.14 -99.63
C ASN A 785 70.26 -68.94 -99.09
N GLN A 786 70.02 -69.98 -98.28
CA GLN A 786 71.09 -70.81 -97.73
C GLN A 786 71.88 -71.56 -98.82
N LEU A 787 71.18 -72.07 -99.84
CA LEU A 787 71.83 -72.72 -101.00
C LEU A 787 72.67 -71.74 -101.83
N LEU A 788 72.22 -70.49 -101.95
CA LEU A 788 72.96 -69.44 -102.67
C LEU A 788 74.23 -69.01 -101.91
N VAL A 789 74.17 -68.95 -100.58
CA VAL A 789 75.31 -68.61 -99.72
C VAL A 789 76.42 -69.67 -99.76
N GLU A 790 76.07 -70.96 -99.83
CA GLU A 790 77.06 -72.04 -99.96
C GLU A 790 77.84 -71.98 -101.29
N SER A 791 77.18 -71.57 -102.38
CA SER A 791 77.86 -71.33 -103.66
C SER A 791 78.79 -70.11 -103.61
N HIS A 792 78.35 -69.02 -102.97
CA HIS A 792 79.12 -67.77 -102.89
C HIS A 792 80.32 -67.85 -101.94
N THR A 793 80.24 -68.67 -100.88
CA THR A 793 81.34 -68.87 -99.92
C THR A 793 82.52 -69.63 -100.52
N GLN A 794 82.28 -70.58 -101.45
CA GLN A 794 83.37 -71.22 -102.19
C GLN A 794 84.11 -70.24 -103.11
N PHE A 795 83.39 -69.30 -103.74
CA PHE A 795 83.99 -68.26 -104.58
C PHE A 795 84.76 -67.20 -103.77
N LEU A 796 84.30 -66.86 -102.57
CA LEU A 796 84.98 -65.92 -101.68
C LEU A 796 86.27 -66.50 -101.08
N ALA A 797 86.37 -67.81 -100.87
CA ALA A 797 87.58 -68.44 -100.32
C ALA A 797 88.81 -68.30 -101.25
N GLU A 798 88.63 -68.37 -102.58
CA GLU A 798 89.71 -68.13 -103.55
C GLU A 798 90.18 -66.67 -103.55
N MET A 799 89.24 -65.72 -103.44
CA MET A 799 89.56 -64.29 -103.41
C MET A 799 90.22 -63.85 -102.08
N THR A 800 89.87 -64.48 -100.96
CA THR A 800 90.41 -64.12 -99.64
C THR A 800 91.90 -64.45 -99.52
N SER A 801 92.36 -65.55 -100.14
CA SER A 801 93.78 -65.92 -100.14
C SER A 801 94.69 -64.92 -100.87
N GLU A 802 94.17 -64.13 -101.83
CA GLU A 802 94.94 -63.05 -102.45
C GLU A 802 94.98 -61.77 -101.60
N TYR A 803 93.94 -61.51 -100.80
CA TYR A 803 93.87 -60.33 -99.93
C TYR A 803 94.63 -60.51 -98.62
N ASP A 804 94.71 -61.73 -98.06
CA ASP A 804 95.48 -61.99 -96.84
C ASP A 804 96.98 -61.68 -97.01
N ARG A 805 97.54 -61.89 -98.21
CA ARG A 805 98.93 -61.50 -98.53
C ARG A 805 99.17 -59.98 -98.49
N LYS A 806 98.11 -59.17 -98.67
CA LYS A 806 98.19 -57.71 -98.52
C LYS A 806 97.99 -57.25 -97.07
N VAL A 807 97.22 -58.00 -96.27
CA VAL A 807 96.94 -57.68 -94.87
C VAL A 807 98.15 -57.94 -93.96
N GLU A 808 98.94 -59.01 -94.20
CA GLU A 808 100.18 -59.26 -93.44
C GLU A 808 101.19 -58.11 -93.55
N GLY A 809 101.18 -57.36 -94.67
CA GLY A 809 102.03 -56.19 -94.86
C GLY A 809 101.60 -54.95 -94.06
N GLU A 810 100.30 -54.75 -93.84
CA GLU A 810 99.75 -53.62 -93.06
C GLU A 810 99.83 -53.89 -91.55
N GLN A 811 99.64 -55.14 -91.11
CA GLN A 811 99.71 -55.51 -89.69
C GLN A 811 101.11 -55.29 -89.08
N THR A 812 102.19 -55.45 -89.84
CA THR A 812 103.56 -55.15 -89.37
C THR A 812 103.83 -53.67 -89.10
N LYS A 813 103.06 -52.76 -89.73
CA LYS A 813 103.13 -51.32 -89.43
C LYS A 813 102.28 -50.95 -88.21
N GLN A 814 101.15 -51.63 -88.02
CA GLN A 814 100.24 -51.35 -86.91
C GLN A 814 100.82 -51.79 -85.55
N THR A 815 101.60 -52.87 -85.51
CA THR A 815 102.31 -53.30 -84.29
C THR A 815 103.41 -52.33 -83.84
N GLN A 816 104.00 -51.55 -84.76
CA GLN A 816 105.05 -50.60 -84.40
C GLN A 816 104.50 -49.34 -83.71
N LEU A 817 103.35 -48.83 -84.19
CA LEU A 817 102.67 -47.67 -83.60
C LEU A 817 101.94 -47.99 -82.29
N GLY A 818 101.55 -49.25 -82.08
CA GLY A 818 100.96 -49.68 -80.81
C GLY A 818 101.95 -49.62 -79.64
N GLY A 819 103.22 -49.98 -79.87
CA GLY A 819 104.25 -49.98 -78.83
C GLY A 819 104.56 -48.60 -78.25
N GLU A 820 104.60 -47.55 -79.08
CA GLU A 820 104.85 -46.17 -78.62
C GLU A 820 103.71 -45.62 -77.76
N LYS A 821 102.47 -46.06 -78.01
CA LYS A 821 101.31 -45.62 -77.24
C LYS A 821 101.34 -46.19 -75.82
N ASP A 822 101.70 -47.46 -75.66
CA ASP A 822 101.61 -48.13 -74.37
C ASP A 822 102.74 -47.69 -73.41
N GLU A 823 103.97 -47.42 -73.91
CA GLU A 823 105.07 -46.88 -73.07
C GLU A 823 104.68 -45.57 -72.37
N ILE A 824 104.01 -44.65 -73.08
CA ILE A 824 103.54 -43.36 -72.55
C ILE A 824 102.47 -43.54 -71.46
N VAL A 825 101.65 -44.59 -71.54
CA VAL A 825 100.63 -44.87 -70.53
C VAL A 825 101.27 -45.43 -69.25
N THR A 826 102.26 -46.32 -69.35
CA THR A 826 102.96 -46.88 -68.19
C THR A 826 103.76 -45.85 -67.40
N GLU A 827 104.46 -44.90 -68.05
CA GLU A 827 105.17 -43.84 -67.32
C GLU A 827 104.21 -42.92 -66.54
N PHE A 828 103.00 -42.69 -67.06
CA PHE A 828 102.02 -41.85 -66.40
C PHE A 828 101.41 -42.54 -65.17
N GLU A 829 101.26 -43.87 -65.20
CA GLU A 829 100.80 -44.65 -64.05
C GLU A 829 101.88 -44.80 -62.96
N ASP A 830 103.16 -45.01 -63.33
CA ASP A 830 104.26 -45.20 -62.37
C ASP A 830 104.65 -43.90 -61.61
N ASN A 831 104.57 -42.73 -62.24
CA ASN A 831 104.73 -41.46 -61.52
C ASN A 831 103.55 -41.17 -60.57
N LYS A 832 102.35 -41.68 -60.88
CA LYS A 832 101.13 -41.46 -60.08
C LYS A 832 101.13 -42.33 -58.81
N THR A 833 101.62 -43.57 -58.88
CA THR A 833 101.71 -44.47 -57.72
C THR A 833 102.74 -44.00 -56.69
N GLN A 834 103.87 -43.43 -57.11
CA GLN A 834 104.87 -42.89 -56.16
C GLN A 834 104.37 -41.67 -55.36
N ILE A 835 103.56 -40.79 -55.95
CA ILE A 835 103.04 -39.60 -55.24
C ILE A 835 102.01 -39.99 -54.16
N GLU A 836 101.25 -41.05 -54.38
CA GLU A 836 100.28 -41.56 -53.41
C GLU A 836 100.98 -42.36 -52.29
N GLU A 837 102.03 -43.14 -52.60
CA GLU A 837 102.85 -43.84 -51.58
C GLU A 837 103.57 -42.89 -50.60
N ASP A 838 103.97 -41.69 -51.05
CA ASP A 838 104.56 -40.65 -50.17
C ASP A 838 103.51 -40.00 -49.24
N ALA A 839 102.26 -39.83 -49.71
CA ALA A 839 101.17 -39.24 -48.92
C ALA A 839 100.62 -40.21 -47.85
N ASP A 840 100.67 -41.52 -48.13
CA ASP A 840 100.23 -42.56 -47.20
C ASP A 840 101.22 -42.77 -46.04
N LEU A 841 102.54 -42.56 -46.24
CA LEU A 841 103.55 -42.71 -45.18
C LEU A 841 103.55 -41.59 -44.11
N GLU A 842 103.18 -40.35 -44.47
CA GLU A 842 103.21 -39.22 -43.53
C GLU A 842 101.96 -39.17 -42.62
N ILE A 843 100.80 -39.61 -43.13
CA ILE A 843 99.52 -39.58 -42.40
C ILE A 843 99.39 -40.76 -41.43
N GLU A 844 99.92 -41.94 -41.75
CA GLU A 844 99.97 -43.08 -40.81
C GLU A 844 100.88 -42.80 -39.60
N GLU A 845 101.98 -42.05 -39.75
CA GLU A 845 102.88 -41.69 -38.63
C GLU A 845 102.25 -40.69 -37.64
N VAL A 846 101.35 -39.82 -38.12
CA VAL A 846 100.64 -38.82 -37.28
C VAL A 846 99.42 -39.43 -36.58
N LYS A 847 98.66 -40.31 -37.23
CA LYS A 847 97.47 -40.94 -36.63
C LYS A 847 97.82 -41.99 -35.58
N ALA A 848 98.92 -42.73 -35.74
CA ALA A 848 99.37 -43.67 -34.71
C ALA A 848 99.71 -42.97 -33.39
N LYS A 849 100.27 -41.74 -33.40
CA LYS A 849 100.60 -40.93 -32.19
C LYS A 849 99.42 -40.15 -31.59
N TYR A 850 98.29 -40.05 -32.30
CA TYR A 850 97.00 -39.56 -31.78
C TYR A 850 96.01 -40.70 -31.51
N ASP A 851 96.54 -41.93 -31.48
CA ASP A 851 96.57 -42.71 -30.26
C ASP A 851 95.33 -42.62 -29.38
N ALA A 852 94.93 -43.82 -28.99
CA ALA A 852 94.98 -44.28 -27.61
C ALA A 852 94.50 -43.31 -26.50
N LYS A 853 94.95 -42.06 -26.44
CA LYS A 853 94.28 -40.95 -25.74
C LYS A 853 92.78 -40.81 -26.05
N PHE A 854 92.32 -40.94 -27.30
CA PHE A 854 90.87 -40.77 -27.59
C PHE A 854 90.01 -42.00 -27.24
N LEU A 855 90.61 -43.18 -27.18
CA LEU A 855 89.89 -44.39 -26.75
C LEU A 855 89.55 -44.34 -25.24
N ASP A 856 90.40 -43.71 -24.41
CA ASP A 856 90.18 -43.52 -22.97
C ASP A 856 89.10 -42.45 -22.61
N GLU A 857 88.87 -41.42 -23.46
CA GLU A 857 87.86 -40.38 -23.21
C GLU A 857 86.44 -40.73 -23.69
N ARG A 858 86.32 -41.46 -24.81
CA ARG A 858 85.03 -41.69 -25.47
C ARG A 858 84.21 -42.82 -24.82
N GLU A 859 84.84 -43.73 -24.09
CA GLU A 859 84.15 -44.66 -23.19
C GLU A 859 83.64 -44.00 -21.89
N ALA A 860 84.09 -42.79 -21.54
CA ALA A 860 83.71 -42.11 -20.30
C ALA A 860 82.43 -41.25 -20.38
N THR A 861 81.87 -41.02 -21.57
CA THR A 861 80.75 -40.07 -21.73
C THR A 861 79.77 -40.52 -22.82
N LEU A 862 79.22 -41.74 -22.87
CA LEU A 862 78.55 -42.50 -21.79
C LEU A 862 77.72 -41.66 -20.82
N ARG A 863 77.38 -40.46 -21.22
CA ARG A 863 76.52 -39.64 -20.41
C ARG A 863 75.53 -39.02 -21.35
N LEU A 864 74.28 -39.21 -20.96
CA LEU A 864 73.55 -38.02 -20.60
C LEU A 864 73.74 -36.91 -21.63
N LYS A 865 72.85 -36.84 -22.59
CA LYS A 865 71.86 -35.76 -22.45
C LYS A 865 70.98 -35.60 -23.64
N GLY A 866 71.22 -36.31 -24.74
CA GLY A 866 70.41 -36.14 -25.92
C GLY A 866 69.04 -36.81 -25.79
N GLU A 867 68.72 -37.63 -26.76
CA GLU A 867 67.31 -37.76 -27.11
C GLU A 867 66.64 -39.05 -26.63
N ASN A 868 67.27 -39.63 -25.61
CA ASN A 868 66.64 -40.34 -24.50
C ASN A 868 65.51 -39.49 -23.82
N GLY A 869 65.27 -38.23 -24.22
CA GLY A 869 64.16 -37.38 -23.79
C GLY A 869 62.84 -37.50 -24.58
N ILE A 870 62.84 -37.96 -25.85
CA ILE A 870 61.63 -37.90 -26.70
C ILE A 870 60.91 -39.25 -26.75
N MET A 871 61.63 -40.38 -26.77
CA MET A 871 61.00 -41.70 -26.59
C MET A 871 60.54 -41.96 -25.15
N LYS A 872 61.13 -41.28 -24.14
CA LYS A 872 60.69 -41.39 -22.74
C LYS A 872 59.29 -40.86 -22.49
N LYS A 873 58.82 -39.81 -23.18
CA LYS A 873 57.49 -39.20 -22.92
C LYS A 873 56.31 -40.06 -23.40
N LYS A 874 56.45 -40.73 -24.55
CA LYS A 874 55.40 -41.63 -25.07
C LYS A 874 55.32 -42.97 -24.32
N PHE A 875 56.41 -43.42 -23.70
CA PHE A 875 56.39 -44.60 -22.83
C PHE A 875 55.95 -44.26 -21.39
N THR A 876 56.29 -43.08 -20.85
CA THR A 876 55.78 -42.63 -19.54
C THR A 876 54.28 -42.34 -19.52
N ALA A 877 53.67 -41.91 -20.64
CA ALA A 877 52.22 -41.75 -20.71
C ALA A 877 51.46 -43.08 -20.53
N LEU A 878 51.92 -44.16 -21.20
CA LEU A 878 51.30 -45.48 -21.11
C LEU A 878 51.69 -46.26 -19.84
N GLN A 879 52.84 -45.96 -19.24
CA GLN A 879 53.24 -46.59 -17.98
C GLN A 879 52.60 -45.91 -16.76
N LYS A 880 52.32 -44.60 -16.82
CA LYS A 880 51.55 -43.89 -15.80
C LYS A 880 50.12 -44.41 -15.68
N ASP A 881 49.44 -44.69 -16.78
CA ASP A 881 48.08 -45.29 -16.74
C ASP A 881 48.07 -46.68 -16.08
N ILE A 882 49.15 -47.47 -16.22
CA ILE A 882 49.26 -48.80 -15.58
C ILE A 882 49.67 -48.68 -14.10
N GLU A 883 50.49 -47.69 -13.74
CA GLU A 883 50.85 -47.42 -12.35
C GLU A 883 49.67 -46.84 -11.56
N ASP A 884 48.87 -45.93 -12.15
CA ASP A 884 47.67 -45.35 -11.54
C ASP A 884 46.65 -46.45 -11.20
N GLN A 885 46.43 -47.43 -12.09
CA GLN A 885 45.56 -48.58 -11.81
C GLN A 885 46.14 -49.56 -10.76
N LYS A 886 47.47 -49.68 -10.64
CA LYS A 886 48.12 -50.52 -9.60
C LYS A 886 48.19 -49.84 -8.23
N GLU A 887 48.25 -48.51 -8.17
CA GLU A 887 48.10 -47.74 -6.93
C GLU A 887 46.67 -47.77 -6.41
N GLU A 888 45.67 -47.76 -7.29
CA GLU A 888 44.27 -47.94 -6.91
C GLU A 888 44.04 -49.31 -6.24
N ILE A 889 44.59 -50.39 -6.82
CA ILE A 889 44.53 -51.74 -6.26
C ILE A 889 45.32 -51.87 -4.95
N ARG A 890 46.48 -51.21 -4.80
CA ARG A 890 47.25 -51.21 -3.54
C ARG A 890 46.59 -50.40 -2.43
N SER A 891 45.98 -49.25 -2.72
CA SER A 891 45.22 -48.48 -1.73
C SER A 891 44.00 -49.26 -1.22
N LEU A 892 43.36 -50.04 -2.09
CA LEU A 892 42.26 -50.94 -1.72
C LEU A 892 42.74 -52.11 -0.84
N GLN A 893 43.96 -52.63 -1.06
CA GLN A 893 44.56 -53.67 -0.21
C GLN A 893 45.05 -53.14 1.16
N GLU A 894 45.53 -51.90 1.25
CA GLU A 894 45.88 -51.24 2.53
C GLU A 894 44.65 -50.88 3.37
N LYS A 895 43.60 -50.33 2.73
CA LYS A 895 42.28 -50.12 3.38
C LYS A 895 41.71 -51.45 3.89
N GLY A 896 41.93 -52.56 3.18
CA GLY A 896 41.57 -53.90 3.62
C GLY A 896 42.32 -54.37 4.89
N LYS A 897 43.59 -53.99 5.07
CA LYS A 897 44.38 -54.31 6.27
C LYS A 897 44.01 -53.43 7.47
N GLU A 898 43.79 -52.12 7.28
CA GLU A 898 43.27 -51.23 8.33
C GLU A 898 41.90 -51.68 8.85
N LEU A 899 41.01 -52.11 7.95
CA LEU A 899 39.72 -52.69 8.33
C LEU A 899 39.89 -53.97 9.16
N TYR A 900 40.93 -54.78 8.92
CA TYR A 900 41.20 -56.00 9.68
C TYR A 900 41.73 -55.73 11.10
N GLU A 901 42.55 -54.69 11.29
CA GLU A 901 42.97 -54.24 12.63
C GLU A 901 41.83 -53.57 13.41
N ASN A 902 41.00 -52.76 12.75
CA ASN A 902 39.79 -52.19 13.34
C ASN A 902 38.81 -53.26 13.81
N ILE A 903 38.63 -54.34 13.04
CA ILE A 903 37.81 -55.48 13.46
C ILE A 903 38.38 -56.14 14.72
N LYS A 904 39.71 -56.27 14.84
CA LYS A 904 40.38 -56.85 16.02
C LYS A 904 40.25 -55.96 17.27
N GLY A 905 40.22 -54.64 17.10
CA GLY A 905 39.88 -53.67 18.14
C GLY A 905 38.42 -53.81 18.60
N LEU A 906 37.49 -53.87 17.65
CA LEU A 906 36.07 -54.08 17.90
C LEU A 906 35.78 -55.42 18.59
N GLU A 907 36.54 -56.48 18.33
CA GLU A 907 36.43 -57.77 19.05
C GLU A 907 36.80 -57.66 20.54
N LYS A 908 37.75 -56.79 20.88
CA LYS A 908 38.14 -56.50 22.27
C LYS A 908 37.08 -55.68 23.00
N ASP A 909 36.46 -54.73 22.31
CA ASP A 909 35.33 -53.94 22.82
C ASP A 909 34.06 -54.79 23.01
N ILE A 910 33.80 -55.74 22.11
CA ILE A 910 32.73 -56.74 22.27
C ILE A 910 32.93 -57.58 23.54
N GLN A 911 34.17 -57.91 23.91
CA GLN A 911 34.47 -58.66 25.14
C GLN A 911 34.27 -57.82 26.41
N GLY A 912 34.51 -56.50 26.34
CA GLY A 912 34.15 -55.53 27.38
C GLY A 912 32.64 -55.39 27.54
N HIS A 913 31.91 -55.22 26.44
CA HIS A 913 30.44 -55.14 26.45
C HIS A 913 29.78 -56.44 26.95
N LYS A 914 30.35 -57.63 26.72
CA LYS A 914 29.85 -58.89 27.31
C LYS A 914 29.96 -58.98 28.83
N LYS A 915 30.85 -58.20 29.45
CA LYS A 915 30.95 -58.13 30.92
C LYS A 915 29.91 -57.16 31.49
N GLU A 916 29.70 -56.04 30.79
CA GLU A 916 28.66 -55.04 31.10
C GLU A 916 27.24 -55.59 30.89
N ILE A 917 27.04 -56.47 29.90
CA ILE A 917 25.76 -57.17 29.66
C ILE A 917 25.39 -58.07 30.84
N ARG A 918 26.35 -58.77 31.48
CA ARG A 918 26.06 -59.62 32.65
C ARG A 918 25.61 -58.83 33.88
N GLU A 919 26.19 -57.66 34.13
CA GLU A 919 25.74 -56.76 35.20
C GLU A 919 24.35 -56.16 34.87
N ARG A 920 24.08 -55.88 33.60
CA ARG A 920 22.75 -55.45 33.15
C ARG A 920 21.70 -56.56 33.23
N GLU A 921 22.05 -57.83 32.98
CA GLU A 921 21.13 -58.99 33.09
C GLU A 921 20.59 -59.17 34.52
N GLU A 922 21.40 -58.91 35.55
CA GLU A 922 20.96 -58.97 36.96
C GLU A 922 19.97 -57.82 37.28
N THR A 923 20.22 -56.61 36.79
CA THR A 923 19.26 -55.49 36.91
C THR A 923 18.00 -55.66 36.05
N ILE A 924 18.07 -56.45 34.98
CA ILE A 924 16.94 -56.78 34.13
C ILE A 924 16.00 -57.74 34.86
N GLN A 925 16.51 -58.68 35.66
CA GLN A 925 15.68 -59.63 36.40
C GLN A 925 14.80 -58.96 37.48
N ASP A 926 15.32 -57.91 38.14
CA ASP A 926 14.53 -57.08 39.06
C ASP A 926 13.54 -56.15 38.33
N LYS A 927 13.93 -55.65 37.15
CA LYS A 927 13.03 -54.88 36.28
C LYS A 927 11.95 -55.76 35.66
N GLU A 928 12.18 -57.04 35.41
CA GLU A 928 11.20 -58.00 34.85
C GLU A 928 10.04 -58.29 35.80
N LYS A 929 10.29 -58.40 37.11
CA LYS A 929 9.22 -58.47 38.13
C LYS A 929 8.38 -57.20 38.16
N ARG A 930 9.01 -56.03 38.05
CA ARG A 930 8.31 -54.74 37.98
C ARG A 930 7.57 -54.55 36.65
N ILE A 931 8.10 -55.10 35.56
CA ILE A 931 7.47 -55.18 34.24
C ILE A 931 6.27 -56.11 34.25
N TYR A 932 6.20 -57.15 35.10
CA TYR A 932 5.01 -58.01 35.22
C TYR A 932 3.81 -57.26 35.84
N ASP A 933 4.04 -56.50 36.91
CA ASP A 933 3.00 -55.67 37.53
C ASP A 933 2.65 -54.45 36.65
N LEU A 934 3.64 -53.87 35.98
CA LEU A 934 3.42 -52.86 34.96
C LEU A 934 2.71 -53.44 33.74
N LYS A 935 2.92 -54.70 33.32
CA LYS A 935 2.21 -55.34 32.19
C LYS A 935 0.72 -55.45 32.45
N LYS A 936 0.30 -55.71 33.70
CA LYS A 936 -1.12 -55.77 34.05
C LYS A 936 -1.77 -54.38 33.99
N LYS A 937 -1.10 -53.35 34.51
CA LYS A 937 -1.52 -51.95 34.34
C LYS A 937 -1.38 -51.45 32.90
N ASN A 938 -0.43 -51.97 32.15
CA ASN A 938 -0.19 -51.67 30.74
C ASN A 938 -1.21 -52.39 29.85
N GLN A 939 -1.85 -53.48 30.27
CA GLN A 939 -3.00 -54.07 29.56
C GLN A 939 -4.27 -53.23 29.72
N GLU A 940 -4.46 -52.57 30.88
CA GLU A 940 -5.54 -51.61 31.09
C GLU A 940 -5.26 -50.29 30.37
N LEU A 941 -4.02 -49.79 30.46
CA LEU A 941 -3.55 -48.67 29.65
C LEU A 941 -3.46 -49.01 28.17
N GLU A 942 -3.30 -50.27 27.75
CA GLU A 942 -3.34 -50.69 26.34
C GLU A 942 -4.76 -50.59 25.79
N LYS A 943 -5.80 -50.80 26.60
CA LYS A 943 -7.19 -50.54 26.19
C LYS A 943 -7.46 -49.05 26.03
N PHE A 944 -6.97 -48.23 26.97
CA PHE A 944 -7.04 -46.76 26.83
C PHE A 944 -6.15 -46.23 25.72
N LYS A 945 -4.97 -46.81 25.53
CA LYS A 945 -4.04 -46.56 24.43
C LYS A 945 -4.62 -47.06 23.13
N PHE A 946 -5.46 -48.09 23.07
CA PHE A 946 -6.13 -48.44 21.81
C PHE A 946 -7.16 -47.39 21.41
N VAL A 947 -7.92 -46.85 22.37
CA VAL A 947 -8.86 -45.75 22.15
C VAL A 947 -8.13 -44.45 21.82
N LEU A 948 -7.05 -44.15 22.54
CA LEU A 948 -6.21 -42.97 22.31
C LEU A 948 -5.34 -43.11 21.06
N ASP A 949 -4.81 -44.28 20.71
CA ASP A 949 -4.07 -44.55 19.47
C ASP A 949 -5.02 -44.61 18.30
N TYR A 950 -6.29 -45.01 18.47
CA TYR A 950 -7.33 -44.81 17.46
C TYR A 950 -7.62 -43.32 17.28
N LYS A 951 -7.77 -42.56 18.37
CA LYS A 951 -7.96 -41.09 18.33
C LYS A 951 -6.73 -40.37 17.78
N ILE A 952 -5.52 -40.82 18.10
CA ILE A 952 -4.23 -40.29 17.64
C ILE A 952 -3.95 -40.75 16.22
N LYS A 953 -4.36 -41.95 15.78
CA LYS A 953 -4.32 -42.34 14.36
C LYS A 953 -5.33 -41.56 13.54
N GLU A 954 -6.52 -41.30 14.06
CA GLU A 954 -7.52 -40.45 13.41
C GLU A 954 -7.00 -39.01 13.30
N LEU A 955 -6.45 -38.47 14.40
CA LEU A 955 -5.85 -37.14 14.42
C LEU A 955 -4.57 -37.07 13.60
N LYS A 956 -3.67 -38.07 13.63
CA LYS A 956 -2.49 -38.12 12.76
C LYS A 956 -2.88 -38.28 11.30
N ARG A 957 -3.90 -39.08 10.96
CA ARG A 957 -4.43 -39.16 9.58
C ARG A 957 -5.05 -37.83 9.11
N GLN A 958 -5.51 -36.98 10.03
CA GLN A 958 -5.99 -35.63 9.73
C GLN A 958 -4.86 -34.56 9.76
N ILE A 959 -3.83 -34.75 10.58
CA ILE A 959 -2.71 -33.83 10.74
C ILE A 959 -1.63 -34.07 9.68
N GLU A 960 -1.34 -35.31 9.30
CA GLU A 960 -0.28 -35.67 8.35
C GLU A 960 -0.51 -35.09 6.94
N PRO A 961 -1.74 -35.03 6.38
CA PRO A 961 -2.01 -34.27 5.17
C PRO A 961 -1.85 -32.76 5.39
N ARG A 962 -2.26 -32.24 6.55
CA ARG A 962 -2.11 -30.82 6.88
C ARG A 962 -0.66 -30.41 7.15
N GLU A 963 0.17 -31.30 7.70
CA GLU A 963 1.60 -31.09 7.89
C GLU A 963 2.35 -31.18 6.57
N ASN A 964 1.94 -32.08 5.67
CA ASN A 964 2.43 -32.12 4.29
C ASN A 964 1.96 -30.89 3.50
N GLU A 965 0.71 -30.46 3.62
CA GLU A 965 0.23 -29.21 3.01
C GLU A 965 0.92 -27.98 3.62
N ILE A 966 1.20 -27.96 4.92
CA ILE A 966 1.99 -26.89 5.55
C ILE A 966 3.45 -26.95 5.09
N ALA A 967 4.01 -28.13 4.83
CA ALA A 967 5.36 -28.28 4.30
C ALA A 967 5.42 -27.86 2.82
N ASP A 968 4.42 -28.23 2.01
CA ASP A 968 4.27 -27.82 0.61
C ASP A 968 3.98 -26.32 0.53
N MET A 969 3.12 -25.77 1.39
CA MET A 969 2.90 -24.33 1.50
C MET A 969 4.16 -23.62 1.99
N LYS A 970 4.97 -24.21 2.87
CA LYS A 970 6.25 -23.62 3.28
C LYS A 970 7.27 -23.64 2.14
N LEU A 971 7.33 -24.72 1.37
CA LEU A 971 8.17 -24.80 0.17
C LEU A 971 7.68 -23.82 -0.89
N GLN A 972 6.37 -23.68 -1.08
CA GLN A 972 5.77 -22.73 -2.00
C GLN A 972 5.95 -21.28 -1.52
N ILE A 973 5.96 -21.03 -0.20
CA ILE A 973 6.31 -19.74 0.38
C ILE A 973 7.81 -19.47 0.18
N GLU A 974 8.69 -20.46 0.36
CA GLU A 974 10.13 -20.31 0.08
C GLU A 974 10.41 -20.09 -1.42
N GLU A 975 9.67 -20.75 -2.32
CA GLU A 975 9.74 -20.52 -3.78
C GLU A 975 9.17 -19.16 -4.15
N MET A 976 8.02 -18.78 -3.59
CA MET A 976 7.45 -17.44 -3.77
C MET A 976 8.34 -16.34 -3.19
N ASP A 977 9.02 -16.57 -2.07
CA ASP A 977 9.98 -15.63 -1.48
C ASP A 977 11.24 -15.52 -2.35
N GLN A 978 11.69 -16.62 -2.96
CA GLN A 978 12.77 -16.61 -3.95
C GLN A 978 12.37 -15.90 -5.25
N GLU A 979 11.14 -16.11 -5.73
CA GLU A 979 10.57 -15.37 -6.86
C GLU A 979 10.38 -13.89 -6.51
N LEU A 980 9.89 -13.56 -5.32
CA LEU A 980 9.78 -12.19 -4.82
C LEU A 980 11.15 -11.54 -4.71
N GLU A 981 12.17 -12.25 -4.22
CA GLU A 981 13.55 -11.74 -4.25
C GLU A 981 14.05 -11.53 -5.69
N HIS A 982 13.70 -12.42 -6.61
CA HIS A 982 14.04 -12.26 -8.02
C HIS A 982 13.32 -11.05 -8.64
N TYR A 983 12.03 -10.87 -8.35
CA TYR A 983 11.26 -9.70 -8.74
C TYR A 983 11.78 -8.43 -8.07
N HIS A 984 12.23 -8.46 -6.82
CA HIS A 984 12.84 -7.31 -6.15
C HIS A 984 14.19 -6.95 -6.78
N LYS A 985 15.02 -7.94 -7.15
CA LYS A 985 16.28 -7.72 -7.88
C LYS A 985 16.02 -7.20 -9.30
N SER A 986 15.01 -7.76 -9.99
CA SER A 986 14.58 -7.32 -11.32
C SER A 986 13.99 -5.92 -11.28
N ASN A 987 13.12 -5.61 -10.32
CA ASN A 987 12.53 -4.29 -10.13
C ASN A 987 13.60 -3.27 -9.74
N ALA A 988 14.58 -3.62 -8.90
CA ALA A 988 15.71 -2.74 -8.62
C ALA A 988 16.57 -2.47 -9.87
N ALA A 989 16.74 -3.47 -10.75
CA ALA A 989 17.42 -3.30 -12.04
C ALA A 989 16.60 -2.45 -13.02
N LEU A 990 15.28 -2.65 -13.07
CA LEU A 990 14.35 -1.84 -13.85
C LEU A 990 14.28 -0.40 -13.32
N ASP A 991 14.31 -0.18 -12.01
CA ASP A 991 14.34 1.15 -11.40
C ASP A 991 15.66 1.88 -11.71
N LEU A 992 16.78 1.16 -11.72
CA LEU A 992 18.07 1.68 -12.22
C LEU A 992 17.97 2.03 -13.71
N MET A 993 17.36 1.17 -14.52
CA MET A 993 17.20 1.40 -15.96
C MET A 993 16.23 2.55 -16.26
N ILE A 994 15.14 2.67 -15.50
CA ILE A 994 14.21 3.80 -15.54
C ILE A 994 14.95 5.07 -15.09
N GLY A 995 15.79 4.99 -14.07
CA GLY A 995 16.69 6.08 -13.64
C GLY A 995 17.65 6.54 -14.74
N GLU A 996 18.28 5.61 -15.45
CA GLU A 996 19.15 5.92 -16.59
C GLU A 996 18.38 6.51 -17.77
N LEU A 997 17.21 5.94 -18.10
CA LEU A 997 16.35 6.42 -19.18
C LEU A 997 15.76 7.80 -18.87
N THR A 998 15.39 8.07 -17.61
CA THR A 998 14.90 9.39 -17.18
C THR A 998 16.02 10.42 -17.19
N LEU A 999 17.24 10.09 -16.74
CA LEU A 999 18.41 10.97 -16.88
C LEU A 999 18.73 11.26 -18.35
N LYS A 1000 18.62 10.26 -19.22
CA LYS A 1000 18.82 10.42 -20.67
C LYS A 1000 17.72 11.25 -21.31
N MET A 1001 16.46 11.07 -20.89
CA MET A 1001 15.33 11.88 -21.32
C MET A 1001 15.49 13.34 -20.88
N ASP A 1002 15.94 13.60 -19.65
CA ASP A 1002 16.24 14.95 -19.15
C ASP A 1002 17.42 15.59 -19.90
N GLY A 1003 18.46 14.80 -20.24
CA GLY A 1003 19.55 15.25 -21.10
C GLY A 1003 19.06 15.66 -22.48
N MET A 1004 18.30 14.79 -23.15
CA MET A 1004 17.71 15.09 -24.46
C MET A 1004 16.73 16.26 -24.39
N GLN A 1005 15.96 16.41 -23.32
CA GLN A 1005 15.05 17.54 -23.13
C GLN A 1005 15.82 18.86 -22.96
N LYS A 1006 16.96 18.85 -22.27
CA LYS A 1006 17.86 20.02 -22.19
C LYS A 1006 18.47 20.36 -23.55
N ASP A 1007 18.87 19.37 -24.33
CA ASP A 1007 19.40 19.57 -25.68
C ASP A 1007 18.33 20.11 -26.64
N ILE A 1008 17.11 19.57 -26.58
CA ILE A 1008 15.95 20.07 -27.34
C ILE A 1008 15.64 21.52 -26.94
N ASN A 1009 15.70 21.85 -25.65
CA ASN A 1009 15.50 23.22 -25.18
C ASN A 1009 16.62 24.16 -25.65
N HIS A 1010 17.87 23.68 -25.67
CA HIS A 1010 19.01 24.43 -26.19
C HIS A 1010 18.89 24.69 -27.69
N GLN A 1011 18.61 23.66 -28.48
CA GLN A 1011 18.36 23.79 -29.92
C GLN A 1011 17.13 24.65 -30.22
N SER A 1012 16.06 24.54 -29.41
CA SER A 1012 14.88 25.41 -29.54
C SER A 1012 15.22 26.88 -29.24
N LEU A 1013 16.13 27.14 -28.30
CA LEU A 1013 16.62 28.49 -28.02
C LEU A 1013 17.48 29.02 -29.18
N GLU A 1014 18.39 28.20 -29.74
CA GLU A 1014 19.17 28.56 -30.92
C GLU A 1014 18.31 28.82 -32.17
N ILE A 1015 17.30 27.98 -32.39
CA ILE A 1015 16.34 28.19 -33.48
C ILE A 1015 15.56 29.49 -33.26
N LYS A 1016 15.23 29.83 -32.00
CA LYS A 1016 14.53 31.07 -31.67
C LYS A 1016 15.41 32.30 -31.88
N THR A 1017 16.69 32.25 -31.50
CA THR A 1017 17.65 33.33 -31.75
C THR A 1017 17.95 33.49 -33.24
N MET A 1018 18.15 32.40 -33.99
CA MET A 1018 18.28 32.45 -35.46
C MET A 1018 17.01 33.00 -36.13
N ARG A 1019 15.81 32.61 -35.70
CA ARG A 1019 14.56 33.16 -36.25
C ARG A 1019 14.39 34.65 -35.94
N GLN A 1020 14.84 35.12 -34.78
CA GLN A 1020 14.86 36.55 -34.46
C GLN A 1020 15.87 37.29 -35.34
N PHE A 1021 17.06 36.73 -35.55
CA PHE A 1021 18.07 37.28 -36.46
C PHE A 1021 17.55 37.38 -37.89
N ILE A 1022 16.90 36.33 -38.41
CA ILE A 1022 16.28 36.32 -39.75
C ILE A 1022 15.19 37.40 -39.85
N ARG A 1023 14.33 37.54 -38.84
CA ARG A 1023 13.30 38.60 -38.84
C ARG A 1023 13.90 39.99 -38.82
N GLN A 1024 14.99 40.19 -38.07
CA GLN A 1024 15.67 41.48 -37.99
C GLN A 1024 16.35 41.84 -39.30
N PHE A 1025 17.00 40.86 -39.96
CA PHE A 1025 17.54 41.03 -41.31
C PHE A 1025 16.43 41.32 -42.34
N GLN A 1026 15.30 40.61 -42.27
CA GLN A 1026 14.15 40.86 -43.14
C GLN A 1026 13.57 42.28 -42.97
N SER A 1027 13.50 42.79 -41.73
CA SER A 1027 13.08 44.15 -41.45
C SER A 1027 14.06 45.17 -42.04
N ASP A 1028 15.35 45.00 -41.79
CA ASP A 1028 16.39 45.90 -42.31
C ASP A 1028 16.44 45.88 -43.86
N LEU A 1029 16.19 44.71 -44.47
CA LEU A 1029 16.08 44.55 -45.92
C LEU A 1029 14.82 45.24 -46.46
N HIS A 1030 13.69 45.14 -45.75
CA HIS A 1030 12.44 45.81 -46.11
C HIS A 1030 12.60 47.34 -46.06
N ASP A 1031 13.25 47.87 -45.02
CA ASP A 1031 13.55 49.29 -44.88
C ASP A 1031 14.49 49.79 -45.99
N SER A 1032 15.45 48.95 -46.41
CA SER A 1032 16.30 49.25 -47.57
C SER A 1032 15.53 49.19 -48.89
N ALA A 1033 14.56 48.28 -49.04
CA ALA A 1033 13.72 48.19 -50.22
C ALA A 1033 12.82 49.42 -50.38
N GLN A 1034 12.36 50.04 -49.29
CA GLN A 1034 11.58 51.29 -49.34
C GLN A 1034 12.36 52.48 -49.94
N LEU A 1035 13.70 52.40 -50.02
CA LEU A 1035 14.57 53.44 -50.61
C LEU A 1035 14.79 53.28 -52.13
N LEU A 1036 14.08 52.37 -52.80
CA LEU A 1036 14.25 52.02 -54.23
C LEU A 1036 14.17 53.23 -55.20
N GLU A 1037 13.39 54.27 -54.87
CA GLU A 1037 13.26 55.47 -55.71
C GLU A 1037 14.48 56.42 -55.64
N LYS A 1038 15.33 56.34 -54.60
CA LYS A 1038 16.48 57.23 -54.39
C LYS A 1038 17.82 56.48 -54.53
N LYS A 1039 18.32 56.35 -55.77
CA LYS A 1039 19.55 55.59 -56.12
C LYS A 1039 20.79 55.85 -55.24
N LYS A 1040 21.03 57.09 -54.79
CA LYS A 1040 22.19 57.41 -53.91
C LYS A 1040 21.98 56.96 -52.46
N ALA A 1041 20.77 57.08 -51.93
CA ALA A 1041 20.42 56.67 -50.57
C ALA A 1041 20.34 55.14 -50.44
N LEU A 1042 19.81 54.47 -51.47
CA LEU A 1042 19.80 53.00 -51.55
C LEU A 1042 21.21 52.42 -51.52
N LYS A 1043 22.14 52.98 -52.31
CA LYS A 1043 23.54 52.54 -52.31
C LYS A 1043 24.18 52.68 -50.93
N ALA A 1044 23.91 53.78 -50.20
CA ALA A 1044 24.39 53.97 -48.84
C ALA A 1044 23.76 52.98 -47.84
N SER A 1045 22.45 52.72 -47.96
CA SER A 1045 21.72 51.76 -47.11
C SER A 1045 22.21 50.33 -47.31
N VAL A 1046 22.40 49.90 -48.57
CA VAL A 1046 22.89 48.56 -48.89
C VAL A 1046 24.34 48.37 -48.42
N ILE A 1047 25.20 49.40 -48.56
CA ILE A 1047 26.56 49.36 -48.00
C ILE A 1047 26.54 49.30 -46.47
N ALA A 1048 25.60 49.99 -45.81
CA ALA A 1048 25.44 49.93 -44.36
C ALA A 1048 24.95 48.56 -43.89
N LEU A 1049 24.00 47.95 -44.62
CA LEU A 1049 23.47 46.62 -44.33
C LEU A 1049 24.53 45.54 -44.56
N TYR A 1050 25.30 45.66 -45.65
CA TYR A 1050 26.47 44.82 -45.90
C TYR A 1050 27.50 44.94 -44.77
N LYS A 1051 27.89 46.15 -44.36
CA LYS A 1051 28.80 46.34 -43.22
C LYS A 1051 28.27 45.80 -41.89
N LYS A 1052 26.96 45.88 -41.63
CA LYS A 1052 26.32 45.43 -40.39
C LYS A 1052 26.33 43.90 -40.25
N TYR A 1053 26.31 43.17 -41.35
CA TYR A 1053 26.21 41.71 -41.36
C TYR A 1053 27.44 40.99 -41.95
N GLU A 1054 28.38 41.69 -42.58
CA GLU A 1054 29.62 41.13 -43.17
C GLU A 1054 30.71 40.82 -42.14
N THR A 1055 30.79 41.57 -41.03
CA THR A 1055 31.72 41.24 -39.95
C THR A 1055 31.06 40.24 -39.01
N GLY A 1056 31.22 38.95 -39.31
CA GLY A 1056 30.95 37.81 -38.41
C GLY A 1056 31.86 37.79 -37.16
N LYS A 1057 31.95 38.92 -36.47
CA LYS A 1057 32.55 39.12 -35.15
C LYS A 1057 31.74 40.18 -34.43
N ILE A 1058 30.81 39.74 -33.59
CA ILE A 1058 30.42 40.53 -32.43
C ILE A 1058 30.97 39.84 -31.20
N VAL A 1059 31.92 40.57 -30.63
CA VAL A 1059 32.51 40.47 -29.31
C VAL A 1059 31.42 40.31 -28.25
N THR A 1060 31.41 39.17 -27.55
CA THR A 1060 31.30 39.17 -26.10
C THR A 1060 32.70 38.95 -25.56
N GLU A 1061 33.41 40.05 -25.29
CA GLU A 1061 34.53 40.03 -24.36
C GLU A 1061 33.95 39.76 -22.97
N VAL A 1062 34.08 38.52 -22.51
CA VAL A 1062 34.32 38.23 -21.10
C VAL A 1062 35.42 37.19 -21.06
N ALA A 1063 36.58 37.64 -20.59
CA ALA A 1063 37.68 36.80 -20.15
C ALA A 1063 37.14 35.62 -19.32
N SER A 1064 37.23 34.40 -19.83
CA SER A 1064 37.01 33.22 -18.99
C SER A 1064 37.63 31.92 -19.50
N ASP A 1065 38.62 31.94 -20.41
CA ASP A 1065 39.40 30.71 -20.64
C ASP A 1065 40.41 30.41 -19.52
N VAL A 1066 40.60 31.35 -18.59
CA VAL A 1066 41.31 31.12 -17.31
C VAL A 1066 40.31 30.88 -16.17
N ASP A 1067 39.13 31.53 -16.19
CA ASP A 1067 38.06 31.28 -15.22
C ASP A 1067 37.31 29.97 -15.47
N ALA A 1068 37.17 29.46 -16.69
CA ALA A 1068 36.56 28.15 -16.93
C ALA A 1068 37.45 27.05 -16.36
N GLN A 1069 38.78 27.19 -16.43
CA GLN A 1069 39.72 26.25 -15.82
C GLN A 1069 39.80 26.42 -14.29
N GLN A 1070 39.72 27.66 -13.76
CA GLN A 1070 39.68 27.93 -12.31
C GLN A 1070 38.33 27.59 -11.67
N GLU A 1071 37.22 27.80 -12.37
CA GLU A 1071 35.85 27.45 -11.99
C GLU A 1071 35.65 25.93 -12.15
N TYR A 1072 36.24 25.29 -13.17
CA TYR A 1072 36.30 23.83 -13.26
C TYR A 1072 37.16 23.23 -12.13
N ASN A 1073 38.29 23.84 -11.79
CA ASN A 1073 39.10 23.42 -10.64
C ASN A 1073 38.40 23.71 -9.31
N ARG A 1074 37.63 24.80 -9.18
CA ARG A 1074 36.79 25.11 -8.01
C ARG A 1074 35.59 24.19 -7.88
N GLN A 1075 34.92 23.88 -8.99
CA GLN A 1075 33.81 22.92 -9.03
C GLN A 1075 34.32 21.51 -8.76
N ARG A 1076 35.50 21.16 -9.26
CA ARG A 1076 36.19 19.92 -8.92
C ARG A 1076 36.61 19.90 -7.45
N GLU A 1077 37.15 20.97 -6.88
CA GLU A 1077 37.47 21.06 -5.44
C GLU A 1077 36.21 21.06 -4.57
N TYR A 1078 35.12 21.67 -5.03
CA TYR A 1078 33.83 21.68 -4.36
C TYR A 1078 33.22 20.28 -4.38
N LEU A 1079 33.22 19.60 -5.53
CA LEU A 1079 32.77 18.21 -5.68
C LEU A 1079 33.68 17.25 -4.92
N GLU A 1080 35.00 17.45 -4.92
CA GLU A 1080 35.93 16.67 -4.09
C GLU A 1080 35.62 16.88 -2.61
N LYS A 1081 35.41 18.12 -2.14
CA LYS A 1081 34.99 18.42 -0.76
C LYS A 1081 33.58 17.91 -0.43
N GLU A 1082 32.66 17.90 -1.38
CA GLU A 1082 31.29 17.43 -1.18
C GLU A 1082 31.25 15.90 -1.17
N VAL A 1083 32.04 15.24 -2.03
CA VAL A 1083 32.27 13.78 -2.01
C VAL A 1083 33.04 13.37 -0.75
N GLU A 1084 33.99 14.17 -0.28
CA GLU A 1084 34.71 13.94 0.97
C GLU A 1084 33.81 14.18 2.19
N SER A 1085 32.96 15.20 2.15
CA SER A 1085 31.90 15.46 3.14
C SER A 1085 30.85 14.35 3.15
N MET A 1086 30.46 13.84 1.98
CA MET A 1086 29.55 12.71 1.81
C MET A 1086 30.21 11.40 2.25
N LYS A 1087 31.48 11.16 1.95
CA LYS A 1087 32.27 10.05 2.52
C LYS A 1087 32.39 10.19 4.02
N CYS A 1088 32.58 11.39 4.57
CA CYS A 1088 32.66 11.61 6.00
C CYS A 1088 31.29 11.44 6.67
N LYS A 1089 30.20 11.84 6.02
CA LYS A 1089 28.81 11.58 6.43
C LYS A 1089 28.44 10.11 6.30
N LEU A 1090 28.94 9.40 5.29
CA LEU A 1090 28.75 7.96 5.09
C LEU A 1090 29.56 7.17 6.10
N VAL A 1091 30.82 7.53 6.38
CA VAL A 1091 31.66 6.92 7.41
C VAL A 1091 31.12 7.25 8.81
N LYS A 1092 30.60 8.46 9.04
CA LYS A 1092 29.87 8.79 10.28
C LYS A 1092 28.56 8.02 10.35
N GLY A 1093 27.82 7.88 9.25
CA GLY A 1093 26.60 7.08 9.16
C GLY A 1093 26.87 5.61 9.43
N LEU A 1094 27.93 5.04 8.88
CA LEU A 1094 28.39 3.68 9.13
C LEU A 1094 28.92 3.51 10.56
N LYS A 1095 29.59 4.52 11.14
CA LYS A 1095 30.00 4.49 12.56
C LYS A 1095 28.81 4.62 13.52
N ILE A 1096 27.83 5.45 13.19
CA ILE A 1096 26.58 5.60 13.96
C ILE A 1096 25.78 4.31 13.86
N ASN A 1097 25.60 3.77 12.66
CA ASN A 1097 24.90 2.52 12.43
C ASN A 1097 25.66 1.32 13.05
N HIS A 1098 26.99 1.32 13.03
CA HIS A 1098 27.81 0.34 13.76
C HIS A 1098 27.70 0.52 15.28
N SER A 1099 27.62 1.76 15.77
CA SER A 1099 27.43 2.04 17.20
C SER A 1099 26.02 1.67 17.67
N GLU A 1100 24.99 1.86 16.83
CA GLU A 1100 23.61 1.45 17.08
C GLU A 1100 23.47 -0.07 16.96
N MET A 1101 24.08 -0.71 15.97
CA MET A 1101 24.18 -2.16 15.87
C MET A 1101 24.89 -2.75 17.11
N MET A 1102 25.96 -2.11 17.60
CA MET A 1102 26.64 -2.53 18.82
C MET A 1102 25.81 -2.23 20.08
N ARG A 1103 25.03 -1.15 20.10
CA ARG A 1103 24.08 -0.84 21.17
C ARG A 1103 22.96 -1.86 21.20
N LEU A 1104 22.36 -2.18 20.06
CA LEU A 1104 21.33 -3.21 19.88
C LEU A 1104 21.87 -4.60 20.19
N LYS A 1105 23.14 -4.92 19.85
CA LYS A 1105 23.77 -6.17 20.27
C LYS A 1105 24.01 -6.22 21.77
N ARG A 1106 24.34 -5.09 22.42
CA ARG A 1106 24.45 -5.02 23.89
C ARG A 1106 23.08 -5.07 24.55
N GLU A 1107 22.08 -4.38 24.03
CA GLU A 1107 20.69 -4.44 24.50
C GLU A 1107 20.15 -5.85 24.33
N ASN A 1108 20.37 -6.50 23.19
CA ASN A 1108 20.02 -7.92 22.99
C ASN A 1108 20.81 -8.85 23.90
N ALA A 1109 22.08 -8.56 24.20
CA ALA A 1109 22.84 -9.34 25.18
C ALA A 1109 22.29 -9.15 26.61
N ILE A 1110 21.95 -7.92 26.99
CA ILE A 1110 21.32 -7.59 28.29
C ILE A 1110 19.93 -8.21 28.37
N LEU A 1111 19.12 -8.14 27.31
CA LEU A 1111 17.82 -8.78 27.22
C LEU A 1111 17.94 -10.30 27.25
N THR A 1112 18.99 -10.89 26.67
CA THR A 1112 19.25 -12.33 26.77
C THR A 1112 19.64 -12.71 28.20
N VAL A 1113 20.43 -11.87 28.89
CA VAL A 1113 20.74 -12.04 30.31
C VAL A 1113 19.48 -11.89 31.16
N GLN A 1114 18.66 -10.87 30.92
CA GLN A 1114 17.38 -10.65 31.61
C GLN A 1114 16.37 -11.76 31.32
N VAL A 1115 16.31 -12.31 30.11
CA VAL A 1115 15.48 -13.47 29.77
C VAL A 1115 16.02 -14.71 30.48
N ASN A 1116 17.34 -14.88 30.60
CA ASN A 1116 17.92 -15.98 31.34
C ASN A 1116 17.74 -15.82 32.86
N ASP A 1117 17.77 -14.61 33.39
CA ASP A 1117 17.49 -14.30 34.78
C ASP A 1117 16.01 -14.44 35.08
N LEU A 1118 15.12 -14.02 34.18
CA LEU A 1118 13.68 -14.30 34.25
C LEU A 1118 13.38 -15.79 34.10
N ARG A 1119 14.15 -16.55 33.31
CA ARG A 1119 14.05 -18.02 33.26
C ARG A 1119 14.53 -18.65 34.56
N ARG A 1120 15.58 -18.12 35.19
CA ARG A 1120 16.04 -18.56 36.52
C ARG A 1120 15.05 -18.20 37.61
N GLU A 1121 14.49 -16.99 37.59
CA GLU A 1121 13.42 -16.55 38.48
C GLU A 1121 12.15 -17.36 38.25
N PHE A 1122 11.79 -17.65 37.00
CA PHE A 1122 10.68 -18.54 36.68
C PHE A 1122 10.94 -19.96 37.19
N HIS A 1123 12.16 -20.48 37.06
CA HIS A 1123 12.54 -21.78 37.63
C HIS A 1123 12.60 -21.77 39.17
N ALA A 1124 13.03 -20.66 39.78
CA ALA A 1124 13.05 -20.45 41.22
C ALA A 1124 11.62 -20.35 41.75
N VAL A 1125 10.75 -19.55 41.12
CA VAL A 1125 9.32 -19.44 41.42
C VAL A 1125 8.62 -20.78 41.18
N LYS A 1126 8.97 -21.55 40.15
CA LYS A 1126 8.45 -22.91 39.91
C LYS A 1126 8.93 -23.90 40.97
N SER A 1127 10.15 -23.76 41.48
CA SER A 1127 10.67 -24.53 42.61
C SER A 1127 9.99 -24.13 43.92
N SER A 1128 9.80 -22.83 44.18
CA SER A 1128 9.05 -22.30 45.31
C SER A 1128 7.57 -22.66 45.23
N GLN A 1129 7.00 -22.78 44.03
CA GLN A 1129 5.63 -23.23 43.80
C GLN A 1129 5.50 -24.75 43.94
N SER A 1130 6.56 -25.51 43.64
CA SER A 1130 6.67 -26.92 44.02
C SER A 1130 6.77 -27.09 45.53
N GLU A 1131 7.57 -26.27 46.23
CA GLU A 1131 7.68 -26.29 47.69
C GLU A 1131 6.41 -25.77 48.39
N VAL A 1132 5.73 -24.76 47.85
CA VAL A 1132 4.43 -24.28 48.33
C VAL A 1132 3.32 -25.28 48.01
N ASN A 1133 3.39 -26.02 46.90
CA ASN A 1133 2.50 -27.14 46.62
C ASN A 1133 2.80 -28.36 47.49
N ASP A 1134 4.06 -28.62 47.85
CA ASP A 1134 4.45 -29.65 48.80
C ASP A 1134 4.09 -29.28 50.24
N LEU A 1135 4.10 -28.00 50.61
CA LEU A 1135 3.60 -27.48 51.88
C LEU A 1135 2.06 -27.42 51.92
N LYS A 1136 1.39 -27.09 50.81
CA LYS A 1136 -0.08 -27.20 50.67
C LYS A 1136 -0.54 -28.66 50.69
N ASN A 1137 0.21 -29.59 50.10
CA ASN A 1137 -0.07 -31.03 50.19
C ASN A 1137 0.19 -31.56 51.61
N LYS A 1138 1.26 -31.11 52.30
CA LYS A 1138 1.49 -31.44 53.71
C LYS A 1138 0.48 -30.82 54.70
N HIS A 1139 -0.19 -29.71 54.36
CA HIS A 1139 -1.28 -29.15 55.17
C HIS A 1139 -2.68 -29.67 54.81
N ARG A 1140 -2.87 -30.22 53.60
CA ARG A 1140 -4.13 -30.85 53.18
C ARG A 1140 -4.20 -32.33 53.56
N ASP A 1141 -3.07 -33.01 53.72
CA ASP A 1141 -2.97 -34.39 54.19
C ASP A 1141 -3.05 -34.55 55.73
N LYS A 1142 -2.87 -33.49 56.52
CA LYS A 1142 -2.92 -33.57 58.00
C LYS A 1142 -4.31 -33.35 58.63
N ARG A 1143 -5.30 -32.90 57.86
CA ARG A 1143 -6.69 -32.76 58.34
C ARG A 1143 -7.68 -33.76 57.71
N SER A 1144 -7.31 -34.44 56.63
CA SER A 1144 -8.15 -35.49 56.03
C SER A 1144 -7.69 -36.92 56.32
N MET A 1145 -6.43 -37.13 56.76
CA MET A 1145 -5.99 -38.45 57.25
C MET A 1145 -6.51 -38.78 58.65
N ASP A 1146 -6.57 -37.85 59.62
CA ASP A 1146 -6.95 -38.19 61.00
C ASP A 1146 -8.43 -38.62 61.16
N GLU A 1147 -9.34 -38.15 60.30
CA GLU A 1147 -10.75 -38.59 60.31
C GLU A 1147 -10.96 -39.88 59.48
N ARG A 1148 -10.25 -40.06 58.35
CA ARG A 1148 -10.37 -41.24 57.49
C ARG A 1148 -9.63 -42.46 58.04
N GLU A 1149 -8.52 -42.26 58.76
CA GLU A 1149 -7.72 -43.34 59.35
C GLU A 1149 -8.36 -43.91 60.63
N MET A 1150 -9.20 -43.13 61.32
CA MET A 1150 -9.98 -43.60 62.49
C MET A 1150 -11.21 -44.44 62.07
N GLU A 1151 -11.82 -44.15 60.91
CA GLU A 1151 -12.91 -44.93 60.32
C GLU A 1151 -12.42 -46.22 59.65
N LEU A 1152 -11.31 -46.16 58.90
CA LEU A 1152 -10.70 -47.33 58.23
C LEU A 1152 -10.08 -48.33 59.22
N ARG A 1153 -9.62 -47.89 60.40
CA ARG A 1153 -9.17 -48.82 61.46
C ARG A 1153 -10.33 -49.57 62.11
N ARG A 1154 -11.51 -48.93 62.27
CA ARG A 1154 -12.73 -49.57 62.77
C ARG A 1154 -13.28 -50.61 61.78
N GLU A 1155 -13.27 -50.32 60.49
CA GLU A 1155 -13.71 -51.28 59.45
C GLU A 1155 -12.70 -52.42 59.24
N SER A 1156 -11.40 -52.15 59.34
CA SER A 1156 -10.35 -53.19 59.22
C SER A 1156 -10.37 -54.18 60.39
N GLU A 1157 -10.69 -53.75 61.61
CA GLU A 1157 -10.85 -54.64 62.77
C GLU A 1157 -12.11 -55.51 62.67
N LEU A 1158 -13.23 -54.96 62.17
CA LEU A 1158 -14.45 -55.75 61.90
C LEU A 1158 -14.23 -56.79 60.78
N GLN A 1159 -13.54 -56.43 59.71
CA GLN A 1159 -13.24 -57.35 58.61
C GLN A 1159 -12.21 -58.42 58.98
N LYS A 1160 -11.22 -58.11 59.85
CA LYS A 1160 -10.28 -59.12 60.36
C LYS A 1160 -10.95 -60.13 61.30
N ALA A 1161 -11.94 -59.72 62.09
CA ALA A 1161 -12.73 -60.63 62.93
C ALA A 1161 -13.60 -61.59 62.09
N GLN A 1162 -14.22 -61.11 61.00
CA GLN A 1162 -14.98 -61.95 60.07
C GLN A 1162 -14.09 -62.92 59.27
N ILE A 1163 -12.90 -62.50 58.85
CA ILE A 1163 -11.96 -63.35 58.09
C ILE A 1163 -11.36 -64.45 58.98
N GLN A 1164 -11.17 -64.22 60.28
CA GLN A 1164 -10.77 -65.29 61.22
C GLN A 1164 -11.89 -66.31 61.46
N GLN A 1165 -13.16 -65.88 61.54
CA GLN A 1165 -14.31 -66.81 61.61
C GLN A 1165 -14.45 -67.67 60.34
N LEU A 1166 -14.28 -67.07 59.15
CA LEU A 1166 -14.36 -67.80 57.88
C LEU A 1166 -13.17 -68.76 57.66
N LYS A 1167 -11.96 -68.39 58.09
CA LYS A 1167 -10.79 -69.29 58.03
C LYS A 1167 -10.89 -70.46 59.03
N HIS A 1168 -11.56 -70.29 60.18
CA HIS A 1168 -11.83 -71.38 61.12
C HIS A 1168 -12.90 -72.34 60.59
N GLN A 1169 -13.92 -71.82 59.88
CA GLN A 1169 -14.90 -72.67 59.17
C GLN A 1169 -14.29 -73.43 57.99
N GLN A 1170 -13.39 -72.81 57.21
CA GLN A 1170 -12.76 -73.44 56.05
C GLN A 1170 -11.74 -74.52 56.44
N ALA A 1171 -11.04 -74.36 57.57
CA ALA A 1171 -10.16 -75.40 58.14
C ALA A 1171 -10.94 -76.61 58.72
N SER A 1172 -12.22 -76.43 59.07
CA SER A 1172 -13.10 -77.53 59.50
C SER A 1172 -13.66 -78.35 58.33
N MET A 1173 -13.94 -77.70 57.18
CA MET A 1173 -14.41 -78.39 55.97
C MET A 1173 -13.31 -79.18 55.25
N LEU A 1174 -12.07 -78.68 55.25
CA LEU A 1174 -10.91 -79.37 54.64
C LEU A 1174 -10.43 -80.61 55.43
N LYS A 1175 -11.07 -80.91 56.58
CA LYS A 1175 -10.87 -82.14 57.36
C LYS A 1175 -11.99 -83.18 57.17
N ALA A 1176 -13.04 -82.87 56.41
CA ALA A 1176 -14.21 -83.74 56.22
C ALA A 1176 -14.27 -84.46 54.86
N LEU A 1177 -13.38 -84.15 53.91
CA LEU A 1177 -13.35 -84.77 52.58
C LEU A 1177 -11.97 -85.35 52.31
N GLY A 1178 -11.72 -86.53 52.89
CA GLY A 1178 -10.63 -87.41 52.49
C GLY A 1178 -10.95 -88.18 51.20
N GLY A 1179 -9.93 -88.80 50.61
CA GLY A 1179 -10.11 -89.93 49.68
C GLY A 1179 -9.24 -89.94 48.41
N SER A 1180 -7.97 -90.29 48.57
CA SER A 1180 -7.20 -91.27 47.77
C SER A 1180 -7.27 -91.35 46.22
N SER A 1181 -6.08 -91.13 45.63
CA SER A 1181 -5.26 -92.09 44.86
C SER A 1181 -5.40 -92.32 43.34
N ALA A 1182 -4.19 -92.51 42.75
CA ALA A 1182 -3.80 -93.26 41.53
C ALA A 1182 -3.90 -92.52 40.18
N SER A 1183 -3.03 -92.68 39.17
CA SER A 1183 -1.69 -93.28 39.01
C SER A 1183 -1.24 -93.11 37.54
N GLY A 1184 -0.03 -92.58 37.29
CA GLY A 1184 0.86 -92.83 36.13
C GLY A 1184 0.47 -92.33 34.71
N PRO A 1185 1.34 -92.50 33.69
CA PRO A 1185 2.76 -92.09 33.60
C PRO A 1185 3.10 -91.40 32.23
N PRO A 1186 4.37 -91.02 31.93
CA PRO A 1186 4.76 -90.12 30.82
C PRO A 1186 5.38 -90.83 29.59
N PRO A 1187 5.72 -90.09 28.50
CA PRO A 1187 7.10 -90.14 27.97
C PRO A 1187 7.63 -88.81 27.32
N ARG A 1188 8.92 -88.46 27.52
CA ARG A 1188 10.11 -88.47 26.62
C ARG A 1188 10.33 -87.19 25.79
N ARG A 1189 11.42 -86.40 25.90
CA ARG A 1189 12.92 -86.55 25.78
C ARG A 1189 13.48 -86.45 24.35
N ALA A 1190 14.37 -85.45 24.20
CA ALA A 1190 15.65 -85.44 23.46
C ALA A 1190 15.66 -84.93 21.98
N PRO A 1191 16.83 -84.60 21.37
CA PRO A 1191 17.44 -83.25 21.40
C PRO A 1191 18.18 -82.85 20.09
N SER A 1192 19.11 -81.89 20.21
CA SER A 1192 20.35 -81.65 19.43
C SER A 1192 20.27 -80.49 18.40
N VAL A 1193 21.27 -79.66 18.06
CA VAL A 1193 22.69 -79.35 18.38
C VAL A 1193 23.15 -78.49 17.18
N ALA A 1194 23.90 -77.38 17.40
CA ALA A 1194 24.96 -76.78 16.55
C ALA A 1194 24.72 -76.58 15.00
N THR A 1195 25.24 -75.60 14.26
CA THR A 1195 26.40 -74.69 14.40
C THR A 1195 26.39 -73.70 13.22
N ALA A 1196 27.16 -72.61 13.36
CA ALA A 1196 27.84 -71.84 12.31
C ALA A 1196 27.07 -70.78 11.46
N LYS A 1197 27.47 -69.52 11.71
CA LYS A 1197 27.58 -68.39 10.75
C LYS A 1197 28.66 -68.70 9.68
N PRO A 1198 28.91 -67.90 8.59
CA PRO A 1198 28.78 -66.44 8.52
C PRO A 1198 28.50 -65.77 7.15
N LYS A 1199 28.36 -64.43 7.22
CA LYS A 1199 28.89 -63.36 6.35
C LYS A 1199 28.33 -63.09 4.94
N LEU A 1200 28.30 -61.76 4.71
CA LEU A 1200 28.45 -60.96 3.49
C LEU A 1200 27.18 -60.56 2.71
N LEU A 1201 26.87 -59.26 2.88
CA LEU A 1201 26.43 -58.25 1.90
C LEU A 1201 27.07 -58.42 0.51
N PRO A 1202 26.80 -57.56 -0.50
CA PRO A 1202 25.63 -56.73 -0.85
C PRO A 1202 25.27 -56.96 -2.35
N MET A 1203 24.49 -56.05 -2.97
CA MET A 1203 24.57 -55.61 -4.39
C MET A 1203 23.26 -55.68 -5.19
N MET A 1204 23.25 -54.76 -6.18
CA MET A 1204 22.44 -54.71 -7.40
C MET A 1204 21.02 -54.18 -7.22
N GLY A 1205 20.49 -53.35 -8.11
CA GLY A 1205 20.89 -52.88 -9.44
C GLY A 1205 19.78 -51.93 -9.91
N SER A 1206 20.02 -51.00 -10.84
CA SER A 1206 19.75 -51.20 -12.28
C SER A 1206 18.31 -51.71 -12.54
N HIS A 1207 17.47 -51.15 -13.41
CA HIS A 1207 17.68 -50.53 -14.70
C HIS A 1207 16.27 -50.25 -15.28
N ILE A 1208 16.19 -49.27 -16.18
CA ILE A 1208 15.45 -49.30 -17.47
C ILE A 1208 13.90 -49.35 -17.44
N ASP A 1209 13.35 -48.25 -17.97
CA ASP A 1209 12.24 -48.11 -18.92
C ASP A 1209 11.35 -49.34 -19.21
N ALA A 1210 10.10 -49.25 -18.76
CA ALA A 1210 8.90 -49.22 -19.62
C ALA A 1210 7.71 -48.68 -18.81
#